data_AF-B8C4L9-F1
#
_entry.id   AF-B8C4L9-F1
#
_cell.length_a   1.000
_cell.length_b   1.000
_cell.length_c   1.000
_cell.angle_alpha   90.00
_cell.angle_beta   90.00
_cell.angle_gamma   90.00
#
_symmetry.space_group_name_H-M   'P 1'
#
loop_
_entity.id
_entity.type
_entity.pdbx_description
1 polymer ?
#
loop_
_entity_poly.entity_id
_entity_poly.type
_entity_poly.pdbx_seq_one_letter_code
_entity_poly.pdbx_strand_id
1 'polypeptide(L)'
;MKLFNKPKAPQMESSDDAMAKRQGRMLKTLFGVKKGSQQTDGYNDGLECTSTASYNIMKEEDAQEVNNSIQYKTEQSEEETEIDNAISTSQSESSQIDNDMGIENSASDVTDTSIATEEGGNTTTKKKKRRVVKKLLRSMSSVLPKVEPLPWGTFFALSSWCAIPAIIYTLLFTQMGFGETIYYSLSNQFQNDSSYLGGILLVSAFFFYILDIDEWDSPTGRMVCTLISSAMFLAFVLLVMLVSNDYPYGTISLFALVNPLWLLVVKCTFYRQLDTRMFVSWLSGPLLLTSILTAVSFVAWVAADEGNQWNIVTRVQGAERTGCSPDYEYYPDCEDYYGSGETCFYIDSSGGSPVLTFPDGCDQMCTNVYNDCSNGMVLWAGPVLMCMAMLFLSFFCTFLRTEGTSEQDIFNFGKIWIFALCIMWGSASLSGTSAGVVASLVTLTLASLVASAIFLSASYSKSEVKYNKEAIVARIVEKFGDSIDIARGLFVVTCSPIFIAYLGLSMINQLVRRIGINPCSQPAIDSSASPKNYDILTVRANKHVARVKSWDRARVFTYAVYWGLAYMVLQVIVAKLTVVFLSWVIESTEDYGLAAVTFIMAAVGLTMFLLPPVPGVPVYLVLGIVLTAQGYASYGWVFTVFFSTFVGLGLKLLSNILQQKFIGENLSHYVKVRQFVNVNSTLMRATRLVLGKSGFSVPKSAILIGGPDWPTSVLCGILRLSLCQVLIGTLPVIFLIFPTCLTGALLYLESLETDNGNPEIPWAGSAAAITIAFTVLVQTGSMLVAVYYLEQAAEQRKEEVDAIEIDREVKEADDRDEHWRKCYATITQWRTIPTVLKAVLLCSVGSITASCYLVNLFSTSCFVYHDLTDSIEENLKGNESALESFQAGER
;
A
#
# COMPACT_ATOMS: atom_id res chain seq x y z
N MET A 1 33.67 39.59 48.09
CA MET A 1 34.30 40.92 48.29
C MET A 1 33.19 41.90 48.64
N LYS A 2 33.31 42.67 49.73
CA LYS A 2 32.43 43.76 50.25
C LYS A 2 30.92 43.81 49.90
N LEU A 3 30.08 43.74 50.96
CA LEU A 3 29.01 44.72 51.39
C LEU A 3 27.87 45.06 50.37
N PHE A 4 26.60 45.34 50.73
CA PHE A 4 25.88 45.80 51.93
C PHE A 4 24.34 45.52 51.71
N ASN A 5 23.31 45.70 52.57
CA ASN A 5 23.11 46.12 53.98
C ASN A 5 21.74 45.57 54.54
N LYS A 6 21.23 46.11 55.66
CA LYS A 6 19.93 45.91 56.36
C LYS A 6 19.07 47.21 56.28
N PRO A 7 17.91 47.37 56.99
CA PRO A 7 16.72 46.52 57.21
C PRO A 7 15.37 47.32 57.09
N LYS A 8 14.20 46.70 57.36
CA LYS A 8 13.18 47.23 58.32
C LYS A 8 11.97 46.31 58.57
N ALA A 9 11.42 46.45 59.77
CA ALA A 9 10.05 46.12 60.23
C ALA A 9 9.53 47.42 60.96
N PRO A 10 8.36 47.53 61.65
CA PRO A 10 7.61 46.49 62.37
C PRO A 10 6.04 46.64 62.39
N GLN A 11 5.41 45.91 63.33
CA GLN A 11 4.08 46.10 63.94
C GLN A 11 2.78 45.78 63.14
N MET A 12 1.60 45.58 63.77
CA MET A 12 1.22 44.88 65.04
C MET A 12 -0.31 44.99 65.24
N GLU A 13 -1.01 43.87 65.43
CA GLU A 13 -2.35 43.65 66.05
C GLU A 13 -2.82 42.23 65.61
N SER A 14 -3.51 41.32 66.33
CA SER A 14 -3.91 41.06 67.72
C SER A 14 -5.41 40.75 67.84
N SER A 15 -5.74 39.45 67.87
CA SER A 15 -6.92 38.81 68.48
C SER A 15 -6.70 37.30 68.29
N ASP A 16 -6.21 36.55 69.27
CA ASP A 16 -6.94 36.06 70.45
C ASP A 16 -8.17 35.22 70.08
N ASP A 17 -7.99 33.89 70.07
CA ASP A 17 -8.59 33.04 71.10
C ASP A 17 -7.66 31.82 71.40
N ALA A 18 -7.87 31.11 72.52
CA ALA A 18 -6.77 30.41 73.21
C ALA A 18 -7.04 28.96 73.70
N MET A 19 -5.93 28.25 73.97
CA MET A 19 -5.82 26.99 74.75
C MET A 19 -6.41 25.71 74.11
N ALA A 20 -5.80 24.51 74.16
CA ALA A 20 -4.48 24.03 74.64
C ALA A 20 -4.20 22.63 73.97
N LYS A 21 -3.33 21.69 74.39
CA LYS A 21 -2.54 21.50 75.64
C LYS A 21 -1.27 20.63 75.50
N ARG A 22 -0.30 21.05 74.65
CA ARG A 22 1.17 21.04 74.92
C ARG A 22 1.91 19.71 75.25
N GLN A 23 3.16 19.59 74.76
CA GLN A 23 4.17 18.52 74.99
C GLN A 23 3.99 17.22 74.15
N GLY A 24 5.06 16.59 73.61
CA GLY A 24 6.44 17.07 73.42
C GLY A 24 7.51 16.00 73.06
N ARG A 25 8.45 16.39 72.15
CA ARG A 25 9.78 15.78 71.84
C ARG A 25 9.90 14.41 71.13
N MET A 26 10.42 14.49 69.89
CA MET A 26 11.54 13.75 69.27
C MET A 26 12.02 12.36 69.77
N LEU A 27 12.18 11.45 68.78
CA LEU A 27 13.23 10.43 68.57
C LEU A 27 13.64 9.47 69.72
N LYS A 28 13.17 8.21 69.62
CA LYS A 28 13.94 7.00 69.19
C LYS A 28 12.95 5.85 68.93
N THR A 29 12.91 5.20 67.76
CA THR A 29 13.76 4.09 67.23
C THR A 29 13.56 2.74 67.94
N LEU A 30 13.42 1.66 67.15
CA LEU A 30 13.36 0.22 67.48
C LEU A 30 12.02 -0.36 68.00
N PHE A 31 11.40 -1.22 67.18
CA PHE A 31 10.28 -2.16 67.43
C PHE A 31 8.97 -1.57 68.05
N GLY A 32 7.76 -2.01 67.72
CA GLY A 32 7.27 -3.06 66.83
C GLY A 32 5.80 -3.38 67.18
N VAL A 33 5.12 -4.23 66.40
CA VAL A 33 3.77 -4.81 66.67
C VAL A 33 2.56 -3.85 66.63
N LYS A 34 1.78 -3.97 65.53
CA LYS A 34 0.30 -4.01 65.51
C LYS A 34 -0.10 -4.93 64.36
N LYS A 35 -0.71 -6.10 64.62
CA LYS A 35 -2.18 -6.30 64.72
C LYS A 35 -2.99 -5.69 63.57
N GLY A 36 -2.90 -6.37 62.41
CA GLY A 36 -4.00 -6.94 61.62
C GLY A 36 -5.31 -6.16 61.39
N SER A 37 -5.71 -6.10 60.12
CA SER A 37 -7.06 -5.77 59.66
C SER A 37 -7.39 -6.51 58.36
N GLN A 38 -8.53 -7.20 58.35
CA GLN A 38 -9.35 -7.59 57.19
C GLN A 38 -8.65 -8.25 55.98
N GLN A 39 -8.74 -9.57 55.94
CA GLN A 39 -8.69 -10.36 54.72
C GLN A 39 -9.90 -10.02 53.83
N THR A 40 -9.64 -9.51 52.63
CA THR A 40 -10.60 -9.53 51.50
C THR A 40 -10.11 -10.60 50.53
N ASP A 41 -10.95 -11.56 50.19
CA ASP A 41 -10.58 -12.68 49.31
C ASP A 41 -10.46 -12.23 47.85
N GLY A 42 -9.33 -11.59 47.52
CA GLY A 42 -8.88 -11.39 46.15
C GLY A 42 -8.12 -12.63 45.69
N TYR A 43 -8.60 -13.25 44.61
CA TYR A 43 -7.95 -14.40 43.97
C TYR A 43 -6.66 -13.96 43.26
N ASN A 44 -5.59 -13.79 44.03
CA ASN A 44 -4.26 -13.46 43.52
C ASN A 44 -3.63 -14.72 42.91
N ASP A 45 -3.87 -14.96 41.62
CA ASP A 45 -2.93 -15.71 40.79
C ASP A 45 -1.63 -14.90 40.69
N GLY A 46 -0.78 -15.05 41.72
CA GLY A 46 0.55 -14.48 41.77
C GLY A 46 1.41 -15.12 40.69
N LEU A 47 1.49 -14.47 39.54
CA LEU A 47 2.31 -14.91 38.41
C LEU A 47 3.80 -14.78 38.80
N GLU A 48 4.32 -15.79 39.51
CA GLU A 48 5.71 -15.84 39.95
C GLU A 48 6.66 -16.02 38.76
N CYS A 49 7.00 -14.90 38.12
CA CYS A 49 8.13 -14.77 37.19
C CYS A 49 9.47 -14.89 37.96
N THR A 50 9.63 -15.90 38.81
CA THR A 50 10.84 -16.17 39.59
C THR A 50 11.92 -16.75 38.68
N SER A 51 13.05 -16.05 38.55
CA SER A 51 14.08 -16.36 37.54
C SER A 51 14.96 -17.58 37.86
N THR A 52 14.46 -18.53 38.64
CA THR A 52 15.18 -19.70 39.17
C THR A 52 14.82 -21.01 38.47
N ALA A 53 13.77 -21.07 37.64
CA ALA A 53 13.34 -22.30 36.99
C ALA A 53 14.26 -22.79 35.84
N SER A 54 14.95 -21.88 35.14
CA SER A 54 15.50 -22.14 33.81
C SER A 54 16.91 -22.77 33.75
N TYR A 55 17.43 -23.36 34.85
CA TYR A 55 18.81 -23.92 34.87
C TYR A 55 18.90 -25.43 35.11
N ASN A 56 17.78 -26.12 35.38
CA ASN A 56 17.77 -27.55 35.75
C ASN A 56 17.13 -28.50 34.72
N ILE A 57 16.72 -28.02 33.53
CA ILE A 57 16.03 -28.83 32.51
C ILE A 57 16.80 -28.80 31.18
N MET A 58 18.09 -29.17 31.21
CA MET A 58 18.91 -29.30 30.01
C MET A 58 20.05 -30.33 30.19
N LYS A 59 19.80 -31.42 30.93
CA LYS A 59 20.83 -32.42 31.24
C LYS A 59 20.31 -33.83 31.51
N GLU A 60 19.35 -34.32 30.73
CA GLU A 60 18.92 -35.73 30.78
C GLU A 60 18.38 -36.22 29.42
N GLU A 61 19.27 -36.31 28.43
CA GLU A 61 19.09 -37.16 27.24
C GLU A 61 20.39 -37.97 27.04
N ASP A 62 20.43 -39.20 27.56
CA ASP A 62 21.22 -40.32 27.01
C ASP A 62 20.88 -41.63 27.76
N ALA A 63 20.59 -42.69 26.99
CA ALA A 63 20.14 -44.02 27.45
C ALA A 63 18.78 -44.06 28.21
N GLN A 64 18.03 -45.18 28.23
CA GLN A 64 18.33 -46.54 27.76
C GLN A 64 17.10 -47.23 27.12
N GLU A 65 17.35 -48.17 26.20
CA GLU A 65 16.34 -48.87 25.40
C GLU A 65 15.93 -50.25 25.97
N VAL A 66 14.74 -50.74 25.57
CA VAL A 66 14.31 -52.16 25.50
C VAL A 66 13.90 -52.96 26.77
N ASN A 67 12.64 -53.45 26.71
CA ASN A 67 12.04 -54.68 27.29
C ASN A 67 11.53 -54.80 28.76
N ASN A 68 10.21 -55.08 28.84
CA ASN A 68 9.54 -56.17 29.60
C ASN A 68 9.41 -56.10 31.14
N SER A 69 8.30 -56.52 31.78
CA SER A 69 6.95 -56.95 31.31
C SER A 69 5.99 -57.18 32.52
N ILE A 70 4.77 -57.72 32.30
CA ILE A 70 3.87 -58.40 33.30
C ILE A 70 3.10 -57.43 34.26
N GLN A 71 1.78 -57.53 34.54
CA GLN A 71 0.72 -58.50 34.14
C GLN A 71 -0.72 -57.92 34.14
N TYR A 72 -1.55 -58.35 33.17
CA TYR A 72 -2.98 -58.73 33.23
C TYR A 72 -4.03 -57.94 34.07
N LYS A 73 -5.18 -57.65 33.43
CA LYS A 73 -6.36 -58.55 33.53
C LYS A 73 -7.28 -58.46 32.29
N THR A 74 -8.02 -59.54 32.00
CA THR A 74 -9.02 -59.64 30.91
C THR A 74 -10.06 -60.71 31.28
N GLU A 75 -11.33 -60.45 30.97
CA GLU A 75 -12.47 -61.37 30.88
C GLU A 75 -13.34 -60.80 29.72
N GLN A 76 -13.53 -61.51 28.60
CA GLN A 76 -14.61 -62.50 28.33
C GLN A 76 -16.03 -61.89 28.24
N SER A 77 -16.91 -62.28 27.30
CA SER A 77 -16.79 -63.12 26.09
C SER A 77 -18.10 -63.06 25.28
N GLU A 78 -18.09 -63.47 23.99
CA GLU A 78 -19.16 -64.13 23.16
C GLU A 78 -20.65 -63.62 23.23
N GLU A 79 -21.58 -63.85 22.29
CA GLU A 79 -21.75 -64.89 21.26
C GLU A 79 -22.62 -64.39 20.05
N GLU A 80 -23.05 -65.32 19.19
CA GLU A 80 -23.72 -65.26 17.86
C GLU A 80 -25.06 -64.45 17.75
N THR A 81 -25.44 -63.82 16.60
CA THR A 81 -26.18 -64.34 15.39
C THR A 81 -27.60 -64.90 15.69
N GLU A 82 -28.68 -64.87 14.88
CA GLU A 82 -28.98 -64.56 13.46
C GLU A 82 -30.53 -64.31 13.26
N ILE A 83 -31.04 -64.19 12.00
CA ILE A 83 -32.43 -64.45 11.50
C ILE A 83 -33.51 -63.31 11.50
N ASP A 84 -33.66 -62.69 10.31
CA ASP A 84 -34.88 -62.53 9.46
C ASP A 84 -36.28 -61.97 9.88
N ASN A 85 -36.74 -61.03 9.03
CA ASN A 85 -38.07 -60.91 8.38
C ASN A 85 -39.39 -60.49 9.11
N ALA A 86 -39.64 -59.16 9.07
CA ALA A 86 -40.70 -58.48 8.27
C ALA A 86 -42.22 -58.49 8.63
N ILE A 87 -42.92 -57.47 8.07
CA ILE A 87 -44.37 -57.31 7.72
C ILE A 87 -45.21 -56.27 8.51
N SER A 88 -45.81 -55.32 7.75
CA SER A 88 -46.92 -54.37 8.05
C SER A 88 -46.72 -53.31 9.18
N THR A 89 -47.10 -52.03 9.11
CA THR A 89 -48.03 -51.20 8.28
C THR A 89 -49.43 -50.94 8.89
N SER A 90 -49.58 -49.78 9.53
CA SER A 90 -50.82 -49.02 9.78
C SER A 90 -50.41 -47.54 9.96
N GLN A 91 -50.90 -46.58 9.16
CA GLN A 91 -52.12 -45.79 9.40
C GLN A 91 -52.16 -45.06 10.75
N SER A 92 -52.60 -43.80 10.92
CA SER A 92 -52.86 -42.57 10.12
C SER A 92 -53.83 -41.72 10.98
N GLU A 93 -54.21 -40.51 10.51
CA GLU A 93 -55.13 -39.55 11.18
C GLU A 93 -54.50 -38.61 12.24
N SER A 94 -55.08 -37.45 12.57
CA SER A 94 -55.43 -36.25 11.77
C SER A 94 -56.29 -35.29 12.60
N SER A 95 -56.04 -33.97 12.52
CA SER A 95 -57.00 -32.94 12.96
C SER A 95 -56.72 -31.57 12.30
N GLN A 96 -57.79 -30.86 11.93
CA GLN A 96 -57.78 -29.49 11.36
C GLN A 96 -58.33 -28.48 12.39
N ILE A 97 -58.78 -27.30 11.90
CA ILE A 97 -59.54 -26.19 12.52
C ILE A 97 -58.60 -25.03 12.92
N ASP A 98 -58.36 -24.02 12.06
CA ASP A 98 -59.22 -22.87 11.64
C ASP A 98 -58.82 -21.60 12.45
N ASN A 99 -58.97 -20.33 12.00
CA ASN A 99 -59.47 -19.77 10.74
C ASN A 99 -58.91 -18.35 10.43
N ASP A 100 -59.34 -17.82 9.28
CA ASP A 100 -59.82 -16.43 9.03
C ASP A 100 -59.03 -15.39 8.17
N MET A 101 -59.82 -14.74 7.28
CA MET A 101 -59.70 -13.49 6.46
C MET A 101 -58.33 -12.81 6.20
N GLY A 102 -58.05 -12.15 5.06
CA GLY A 102 -58.79 -11.70 3.85
C GLY A 102 -57.89 -10.66 3.11
N ILE A 103 -58.10 -10.14 1.89
CA ILE A 103 -59.24 -9.92 0.96
C ILE A 103 -58.72 -9.93 -0.52
N GLU A 104 -59.63 -10.03 -1.50
CA GLU A 104 -59.37 -10.17 -2.95
C GLU A 104 -58.97 -8.88 -3.72
N ASN A 105 -58.39 -9.07 -4.92
CA ASN A 105 -58.72 -8.46 -6.23
C ASN A 105 -57.51 -8.66 -7.19
N SER A 106 -57.58 -9.41 -8.31
CA SER A 106 -58.35 -9.23 -9.56
C SER A 106 -57.99 -7.96 -10.37
N ALA A 107 -57.83 -7.96 -11.69
CA ALA A 107 -57.60 -9.02 -12.70
C ALA A 107 -57.34 -8.34 -14.07
N SER A 108 -56.56 -8.96 -14.98
CA SER A 108 -56.70 -8.76 -16.43
C SER A 108 -55.81 -9.71 -17.26
N ASP A 109 -56.45 -10.48 -18.16
CA ASP A 109 -55.79 -11.13 -19.29
C ASP A 109 -55.52 -10.12 -20.42
N VAL A 110 -54.42 -10.31 -21.15
CA VAL A 110 -54.38 -10.03 -22.60
C VAL A 110 -53.60 -11.16 -23.27
N THR A 111 -54.32 -11.96 -24.06
CA THR A 111 -53.73 -12.91 -25.00
C THR A 111 -53.14 -12.19 -26.21
N ASP A 112 -52.01 -12.66 -26.76
CA ASP A 112 -51.94 -12.74 -28.23
C ASP A 112 -51.01 -13.82 -28.80
N THR A 113 -51.64 -14.73 -29.53
CA THR A 113 -51.27 -15.35 -30.81
C THR A 113 -49.82 -15.75 -31.11
N SER A 114 -49.66 -17.05 -31.36
CA SER A 114 -48.49 -17.66 -31.98
C SER A 114 -48.43 -17.47 -33.51
N ILE A 115 -47.24 -17.16 -34.04
CA ILE A 115 -46.88 -17.49 -35.43
C ILE A 115 -45.61 -18.34 -35.39
N ALA A 116 -45.63 -19.48 -36.07
CA ALA A 116 -44.48 -20.36 -36.24
C ALA A 116 -43.90 -20.19 -37.65
N THR A 117 -42.59 -20.02 -37.74
CA THR A 117 -41.84 -20.04 -39.00
C THR A 117 -40.63 -20.96 -38.81
N GLU A 118 -40.49 -21.96 -39.67
CA GLU A 118 -39.35 -22.88 -39.65
C GLU A 118 -38.14 -22.26 -40.36
N GLU A 119 -37.03 -22.07 -39.65
CA GLU A 119 -35.69 -22.01 -40.27
C GLU A 119 -34.71 -22.88 -39.47
N GLY A 120 -34.16 -23.89 -40.14
CA GLY A 120 -33.19 -24.81 -39.56
C GLY A 120 -31.75 -24.40 -39.81
N GLY A 121 -30.91 -24.36 -38.77
CA GLY A 121 -29.45 -24.24 -38.92
C GLY A 121 -28.71 -23.58 -37.76
N ASN A 122 -27.50 -24.08 -37.45
CA ASN A 122 -26.43 -23.38 -36.71
C ASN A 122 -26.76 -22.70 -35.35
N THR A 123 -27.71 -23.22 -34.57
CA THR A 123 -28.00 -22.69 -33.22
C THR A 123 -27.10 -23.25 -32.09
N THR A 124 -26.42 -24.39 -32.31
CA THR A 124 -25.65 -25.11 -31.27
C THR A 124 -24.37 -24.37 -30.84
N THR A 125 -23.56 -23.91 -31.79
CA THR A 125 -22.33 -23.13 -31.51
C THR A 125 -22.65 -21.76 -30.89
N LYS A 126 -23.68 -21.06 -31.38
CA LYS A 126 -24.16 -19.80 -30.77
C LYS A 126 -24.66 -20.02 -29.33
N LYS A 127 -25.40 -21.10 -29.03
CA LYS A 127 -25.79 -21.46 -27.65
C LYS A 127 -24.57 -21.77 -26.76
N LYS A 128 -23.54 -22.45 -27.28
CA LYS A 128 -22.30 -22.76 -26.51
C LYS A 128 -21.52 -21.48 -26.17
N LYS A 129 -21.28 -20.58 -27.14
CA LYS A 129 -20.67 -19.26 -26.87
C LYS A 129 -21.48 -18.42 -25.86
N ARG A 130 -22.82 -18.32 -26.02
CA ARG A 130 -23.68 -17.61 -25.05
C ARG A 130 -23.62 -18.17 -23.63
N ARG A 131 -23.47 -19.51 -23.45
CA ARG A 131 -23.27 -20.11 -22.11
C ARG A 131 -21.92 -19.74 -21.49
N VAL A 132 -20.83 -19.74 -22.26
CA VAL A 132 -19.51 -19.32 -21.77
C VAL A 132 -19.55 -17.85 -21.35
N VAL A 133 -20.05 -16.95 -22.21
CA VAL A 133 -20.15 -15.51 -21.91
C VAL A 133 -21.03 -15.24 -20.69
N LYS A 134 -22.18 -15.90 -20.51
CA LYS A 134 -22.99 -15.76 -19.28
C LYS A 134 -22.30 -16.30 -18.02
N LYS A 135 -21.40 -17.28 -18.12
CA LYS A 135 -20.63 -17.80 -16.97
C LYS A 135 -19.48 -16.86 -16.60
N LEU A 136 -18.80 -16.29 -17.61
CA LEU A 136 -17.76 -15.27 -17.45
C LEU A 136 -18.34 -13.99 -16.83
N LEU A 137 -19.46 -13.47 -17.38
CA LEU A 137 -20.19 -12.33 -16.83
C LEU A 137 -20.65 -12.55 -15.38
N ARG A 138 -21.11 -13.76 -15.01
CA ARG A 138 -21.43 -14.09 -13.60
C ARG A 138 -20.22 -14.13 -12.68
N SER A 139 -19.03 -14.46 -13.19
CA SER A 139 -17.79 -14.39 -12.42
C SER A 139 -17.36 -12.94 -12.24
N MET A 140 -17.41 -12.14 -13.30
CA MET A 140 -17.12 -10.70 -13.24
C MET A 140 -18.12 -9.97 -12.34
N SER A 141 -19.42 -10.31 -12.37
CA SER A 141 -20.44 -9.76 -11.47
C SER A 141 -20.39 -10.28 -10.02
N SER A 142 -19.28 -10.94 -9.64
CA SER A 142 -18.95 -11.22 -8.23
C SER A 142 -17.76 -10.40 -7.72
N VAL A 143 -16.93 -9.88 -8.64
CA VAL A 143 -15.80 -8.96 -8.35
C VAL A 143 -16.25 -7.50 -8.53
N LEU A 144 -17.04 -7.23 -9.57
CA LEU A 144 -17.79 -5.99 -9.71
C LEU A 144 -18.87 -5.92 -8.60
N PRO A 145 -19.12 -4.74 -8.01
CA PRO A 145 -20.17 -4.58 -7.02
C PRO A 145 -21.53 -5.08 -7.51
N LYS A 146 -22.31 -5.69 -6.59
CA LYS A 146 -23.76 -5.89 -6.77
C LYS A 146 -24.48 -4.55 -6.75
N VAL A 147 -24.34 -3.74 -7.80
CA VAL A 147 -24.96 -2.42 -7.92
C VAL A 147 -26.49 -2.60 -7.81
N GLU A 148 -27.12 -1.95 -6.84
CA GLU A 148 -28.58 -1.82 -6.87
C GLU A 148 -28.94 -0.97 -8.09
N PRO A 149 -29.96 -1.34 -8.90
CA PRO A 149 -30.22 -0.69 -10.17
C PRO A 149 -30.70 0.76 -9.96
N LEU A 150 -29.74 1.68 -9.93
CA LEU A 150 -29.97 3.12 -9.94
C LEU A 150 -30.88 3.47 -11.13
N PRO A 151 -31.86 4.39 -10.94
CA PRO A 151 -32.62 4.93 -12.06
C PRO A 151 -31.65 5.45 -13.13
N TRP A 152 -31.81 5.01 -14.38
CA TRP A 152 -30.84 5.30 -15.45
C TRP A 152 -30.53 6.80 -15.60
N GLY A 153 -31.54 7.67 -15.43
CA GLY A 153 -31.33 9.13 -15.42
C GLY A 153 -30.39 9.61 -14.31
N THR A 154 -30.52 9.08 -13.09
CA THR A 154 -29.61 9.38 -11.96
C THR A 154 -28.21 8.83 -12.22
N PHE A 155 -28.11 7.60 -12.74
CA PHE A 155 -26.82 6.97 -13.08
C PHE A 155 -26.07 7.77 -14.14
N PHE A 156 -26.73 8.16 -15.24
CA PHE A 156 -26.11 8.97 -16.29
C PHE A 156 -25.80 10.40 -15.81
N ALA A 157 -26.67 11.04 -15.03
CA ALA A 157 -26.39 12.36 -14.46
C ALA A 157 -25.16 12.33 -13.53
N LEU A 158 -25.05 11.34 -12.64
CA LEU A 158 -23.85 11.14 -11.81
C LEU A 158 -22.61 10.84 -12.66
N SER A 159 -22.75 10.10 -13.77
CA SER A 159 -21.64 9.83 -14.70
C SER A 159 -21.15 11.12 -15.39
N SER A 160 -22.07 12.03 -15.76
CA SER A 160 -21.70 13.37 -16.24
C SER A 160 -21.01 14.20 -15.15
N TRP A 161 -21.48 14.17 -13.90
CA TRP A 161 -20.82 14.86 -12.79
C TRP A 161 -19.41 14.31 -12.50
N CYS A 162 -19.20 12.99 -12.63
CA CYS A 162 -17.88 12.36 -12.52
C CYS A 162 -16.97 12.67 -13.72
N ALA A 163 -17.54 12.85 -14.92
CA ALA A 163 -16.78 13.16 -16.13
C ALA A 163 -16.27 14.61 -16.17
N ILE A 164 -16.91 15.57 -15.49
CA ILE A 164 -16.51 16.99 -15.57
C ILE A 164 -15.04 17.23 -15.14
N PRO A 165 -14.57 16.78 -13.96
CA PRO A 165 -13.15 16.93 -13.60
C PRO A 165 -12.22 16.19 -14.57
N ALA A 166 -12.64 15.05 -15.09
CA ALA A 166 -11.84 14.24 -16.00
C ALA A 166 -11.66 14.90 -17.38
N ILE A 167 -12.73 15.50 -17.91
CA ILE A 167 -12.70 16.29 -19.15
C ILE A 167 -11.84 17.54 -18.96
N ILE A 168 -12.01 18.27 -17.85
CA ILE A 168 -11.20 19.45 -17.54
C ILE A 168 -9.71 19.08 -17.43
N TYR A 169 -9.36 18.00 -16.72
CA TYR A 169 -7.98 17.55 -16.60
C TYR A 169 -7.39 17.13 -17.96
N THR A 170 -8.14 16.35 -18.75
CA THR A 170 -7.70 15.93 -20.10
C THR A 170 -7.43 17.13 -21.00
N LEU A 171 -8.32 18.13 -21.00
CA LEU A 171 -8.19 19.32 -21.84
C LEU A 171 -7.09 20.30 -21.40
N LEU A 172 -6.72 20.33 -20.12
CA LEU A 172 -5.78 21.33 -19.59
C LEU A 172 -4.39 20.77 -19.20
N PHE A 173 -4.27 19.47 -18.91
CA PHE A 173 -3.08 18.86 -18.30
C PHE A 173 -2.71 17.52 -18.93
N THR A 174 -3.03 17.31 -20.21
CA THR A 174 -2.58 16.14 -21.00
C THR A 174 -2.32 16.53 -22.46
N GLN A 175 -1.57 15.69 -23.19
CA GLN A 175 -1.33 15.84 -24.64
C GLN A 175 -2.60 15.65 -25.50
N MET A 176 -3.68 15.08 -24.95
CA MET A 176 -5.00 15.04 -25.61
C MET A 176 -5.68 16.42 -25.69
N GLY A 177 -5.07 17.47 -25.13
CA GLY A 177 -5.59 18.83 -25.07
C GLY A 177 -4.46 19.86 -25.10
N PHE A 178 -4.61 20.94 -24.33
CA PHE A 178 -3.67 22.06 -24.31
C PHE A 178 -2.52 21.89 -23.28
N GLY A 179 -2.28 20.66 -22.82
CA GLY A 179 -1.36 20.36 -21.71
C GLY A 179 0.05 20.88 -21.92
N GLU A 180 0.64 20.66 -23.10
CA GLU A 180 1.99 21.14 -23.44
C GLU A 180 2.09 22.67 -23.38
N THR A 181 1.15 23.37 -24.03
CA THR A 181 1.11 24.84 -24.07
C THR A 181 0.91 25.44 -22.67
N ILE A 182 0.12 24.79 -21.83
CA ILE A 182 -0.14 25.21 -20.45
C ILE A 182 1.10 24.97 -19.58
N TYR A 183 1.74 23.80 -19.65
CA TYR A 183 2.99 23.53 -18.93
C TYR A 183 4.11 24.48 -19.36
N TYR A 184 4.31 24.69 -20.66
CA TYR A 184 5.30 25.64 -21.19
C TYR A 184 5.06 27.07 -20.68
N SER A 185 3.79 27.51 -20.66
CA SER A 185 3.42 28.83 -20.15
C SER A 185 3.63 28.98 -18.65
N LEU A 186 3.34 27.92 -17.86
CA LEU A 186 3.56 27.89 -16.41
C LEU A 186 5.06 27.88 -16.07
N SER A 187 5.84 27.04 -16.77
CA SER A 187 7.28 26.92 -16.60
C SER A 187 7.99 28.23 -17.01
N ASN A 188 8.01 28.54 -18.30
CA ASN A 188 8.81 29.64 -18.86
C ASN A 188 8.46 31.03 -18.29
N GLN A 189 7.18 31.30 -17.97
CA GLN A 189 6.78 32.62 -17.46
C GLN A 189 6.77 32.73 -15.93
N PHE A 190 6.59 31.62 -15.19
CA PHE A 190 6.27 31.69 -13.76
C PHE A 190 7.08 30.73 -12.84
N GLN A 191 8.05 29.96 -13.35
CA GLN A 191 8.90 29.09 -12.51
C GLN A 191 9.60 29.90 -11.38
N ASN A 192 10.07 31.12 -11.68
CA ASN A 192 10.65 32.03 -10.67
C ASN A 192 9.64 32.45 -9.58
N ASP A 193 8.38 32.68 -9.94
CA ASP A 193 7.31 33.07 -9.00
C ASP A 193 6.87 31.90 -8.10
N SER A 194 7.08 30.66 -8.54
CA SER A 194 6.73 29.45 -7.80
C SER A 194 7.36 29.40 -6.40
N SER A 195 8.65 29.77 -6.29
CA SER A 195 9.40 29.83 -5.04
C SER A 195 8.88 30.92 -4.10
N TYR A 196 8.52 32.08 -4.63
CA TYR A 196 7.92 33.16 -3.85
C TYR A 196 6.52 32.77 -3.35
N LEU A 197 5.68 32.19 -4.19
CA LEU A 197 4.34 31.71 -3.80
C LEU A 197 4.43 30.59 -2.75
N GLY A 198 5.37 29.66 -2.90
CA GLY A 198 5.64 28.60 -1.93
C GLY A 198 6.08 29.14 -0.57
N GLY A 199 6.99 30.11 -0.57
CA GLY A 199 7.40 30.84 0.63
C GLY A 199 6.24 31.57 1.30
N ILE A 200 5.43 32.31 0.54
CA ILE A 200 4.25 33.02 1.05
C ILE A 200 3.23 32.05 1.65
N LEU A 201 2.99 30.90 1.01
CA LEU A 201 2.08 29.86 1.50
C LEU A 201 2.58 29.23 2.80
N LEU A 202 3.87 28.85 2.86
CA LEU A 202 4.48 28.26 4.05
C LEU A 202 4.45 29.24 5.23
N VAL A 203 4.81 30.51 5.00
CA VAL A 203 4.75 31.58 6.00
C VAL A 203 3.31 31.85 6.45
N SER A 204 2.34 31.88 5.53
CA SER A 204 0.93 32.05 5.86
C SER A 204 0.37 30.88 6.67
N ALA A 205 0.66 29.64 6.27
CA ALA A 205 0.29 28.42 7.00
C ALA A 205 0.86 28.42 8.43
N PHE A 206 2.13 28.79 8.57
CA PHE A 206 2.81 28.95 9.85
C PHE A 206 2.16 30.04 10.72
N PHE A 207 1.83 31.20 10.14
CA PHE A 207 1.09 32.25 10.85
C PHE A 207 -0.30 31.81 11.30
N PHE A 208 -1.11 31.15 10.46
CA PHE A 208 -2.45 30.70 10.87
C PHE A 208 -2.41 29.57 11.90
N TYR A 209 -1.39 28.70 11.84
CA TYR A 209 -1.14 27.71 12.89
C TYR A 209 -0.72 28.38 14.21
N ILE A 210 0.06 29.45 14.18
CA ILE A 210 0.46 30.22 15.38
C ILE A 210 -0.70 31.06 15.95
N LEU A 211 -1.54 31.60 15.08
CA LEU A 211 -2.72 32.39 15.43
C LEU A 211 -3.94 31.52 15.82
N ASP A 212 -3.77 30.19 15.89
CA ASP A 212 -4.77 29.24 16.40
C ASP A 212 -6.14 29.41 15.71
N ILE A 213 -6.10 29.51 14.37
CA ILE A 213 -7.25 29.88 13.54
C ILE A 213 -8.43 28.90 13.66
N ASP A 214 -8.20 27.66 14.12
CA ASP A 214 -9.24 26.66 14.39
C ASP A 214 -10.05 26.93 15.67
N GLU A 215 -9.57 27.78 16.60
CA GLU A 215 -10.29 28.20 17.81
C GLU A 215 -11.01 29.57 17.65
N TRP A 216 -11.08 30.14 16.44
CA TRP A 216 -11.67 31.46 16.16
C TRP A 216 -13.21 31.43 16.09
N ASP A 217 -13.86 31.17 17.23
CA ASP A 217 -15.29 30.84 17.28
C ASP A 217 -16.25 32.04 17.13
N SER A 218 -15.75 33.27 16.96
CA SER A 218 -16.57 34.45 16.69
C SER A 218 -17.17 34.43 15.26
N PRO A 219 -18.34 35.05 15.00
CA PRO A 219 -18.93 35.06 13.66
C PRO A 219 -18.01 35.66 12.59
N THR A 220 -17.39 36.80 12.91
CA THR A 220 -16.38 37.46 12.06
C THR A 220 -15.14 36.59 11.90
N GLY A 221 -14.69 35.95 12.99
CA GLY A 221 -13.60 34.98 12.97
C GLY A 221 -13.85 33.88 11.96
N ARG A 222 -14.95 33.13 12.09
CA ARG A 222 -15.30 32.03 11.18
C ARG A 222 -15.46 32.46 9.73
N MET A 223 -15.98 33.67 9.46
CA MET A 223 -16.02 34.23 8.10
C MET A 223 -14.62 34.48 7.54
N VAL A 224 -13.75 35.14 8.30
CA VAL A 224 -12.34 35.39 7.94
C VAL A 224 -11.58 34.08 7.75
N CYS A 225 -11.76 33.09 8.64
CA CYS A 225 -11.17 31.76 8.53
C CYS A 225 -11.59 31.08 7.22
N THR A 226 -12.89 31.11 6.88
CA THR A 226 -13.40 30.50 5.65
C THR A 226 -12.81 31.15 4.40
N LEU A 227 -12.75 32.48 4.35
CA LEU A 227 -12.16 33.22 3.25
C LEU A 227 -10.65 32.96 3.13
N ILE A 228 -9.92 32.99 4.24
CA ILE A 228 -8.47 32.73 4.29
C ILE A 228 -8.15 31.29 3.89
N SER A 229 -8.85 30.29 4.42
CA SER A 229 -8.64 28.89 4.04
C SER A 229 -8.98 28.65 2.56
N SER A 230 -9.95 29.36 2.00
CA SER A 230 -10.28 29.28 0.57
C SER A 230 -9.19 29.94 -0.29
N ALA A 231 -8.65 31.09 0.12
CA ALA A 231 -7.54 31.75 -0.52
C ALA A 231 -6.24 30.92 -0.44
N MET A 232 -5.96 30.29 0.71
CA MET A 232 -4.85 29.34 0.87
C MET A 232 -5.01 28.11 -0.02
N PHE A 233 -6.21 27.53 -0.11
CA PHE A 233 -6.45 26.37 -0.97
C PHE A 233 -6.27 26.74 -2.45
N LEU A 234 -6.76 27.89 -2.88
CA LEU A 234 -6.55 28.40 -4.24
C LEU A 234 -5.07 28.70 -4.52
N ALA A 235 -4.36 29.32 -3.58
CA ALA A 235 -2.93 29.56 -3.71
C ALA A 235 -2.12 28.25 -3.73
N PHE A 236 -2.50 27.24 -2.95
CA PHE A 236 -1.89 25.90 -2.99
C PHE A 236 -2.16 25.19 -4.33
N VAL A 237 -3.38 25.27 -4.86
CA VAL A 237 -3.73 24.81 -6.22
C VAL A 237 -2.83 25.49 -7.26
N LEU A 238 -2.65 26.81 -7.17
CA LEU A 238 -1.77 27.56 -8.05
C LEU A 238 -0.30 27.16 -7.87
N LEU A 239 0.19 26.95 -6.65
CA LEU A 239 1.56 26.47 -6.39
C LEU A 239 1.80 25.11 -7.04
N VAL A 240 0.90 24.15 -6.89
CA VAL A 240 1.03 22.81 -7.50
C VAL A 240 1.01 22.88 -9.03
N MET A 241 0.44 23.93 -9.62
CA MET A 241 0.52 24.21 -11.06
C MET A 241 1.83 24.92 -11.45
N LEU A 242 2.34 25.84 -10.63
CA LEU A 242 3.60 26.55 -10.90
C LEU A 242 4.84 25.66 -10.76
N VAL A 243 4.88 24.78 -9.74
CA VAL A 243 5.96 23.81 -9.55
C VAL A 243 5.70 22.50 -10.32
N SER A 244 4.81 22.51 -11.33
CA SER A 244 4.52 21.32 -12.14
C SER A 244 5.65 20.95 -13.10
N ASN A 245 6.56 21.88 -13.40
CA ASN A 245 7.76 21.61 -14.19
C ASN A 245 8.78 20.74 -13.43
N ASP A 246 8.95 21.02 -12.13
CA ASP A 246 9.95 20.33 -11.29
C ASP A 246 9.35 19.08 -10.61
N TYR A 247 8.01 19.03 -10.49
CA TYR A 247 7.25 17.88 -9.99
C TYR A 247 6.01 17.60 -10.86
N PRO A 248 6.16 16.99 -12.06
CA PRO A 248 5.04 16.71 -12.97
C PRO A 248 3.87 15.96 -12.34
N TYR A 249 4.16 15.07 -11.39
CA TYR A 249 3.18 14.29 -10.64
C TYR A 249 2.24 15.15 -9.78
N GLY A 250 2.53 16.43 -9.59
CA GLY A 250 1.72 17.38 -8.83
C GLY A 250 0.33 17.59 -9.40
N THR A 251 0.18 17.73 -10.72
CA THR A 251 -1.11 18.02 -11.37
C THR A 251 -2.08 16.86 -11.27
N ILE A 252 -1.61 15.63 -11.52
CA ILE A 252 -2.42 14.41 -11.35
C ILE A 252 -2.73 14.12 -9.86
N SER A 253 -1.81 14.44 -8.95
CA SER A 253 -2.06 14.36 -7.51
C SER A 253 -3.14 15.36 -7.07
N LEU A 254 -3.14 16.56 -7.66
CA LEU A 254 -4.19 17.55 -7.44
C LEU A 254 -5.53 17.05 -7.99
N PHE A 255 -5.58 16.43 -9.18
CA PHE A 255 -6.80 15.79 -9.68
C PHE A 255 -7.35 14.77 -8.69
N ALA A 256 -6.49 13.88 -8.17
CA ALA A 256 -6.90 12.85 -7.21
C ALA A 256 -7.47 13.43 -5.90
N LEU A 257 -6.96 14.59 -5.45
CA LEU A 257 -7.47 15.32 -4.27
C LEU A 257 -8.74 16.12 -4.55
N VAL A 258 -8.81 16.79 -5.71
CA VAL A 258 -9.91 17.70 -6.09
C VAL A 258 -11.15 16.93 -6.53
N ASN A 259 -11.02 15.77 -7.16
CA ASN A 259 -12.18 15.01 -7.66
C ASN A 259 -13.15 14.60 -6.52
N PRO A 260 -12.71 14.03 -5.38
CA PRO A 260 -13.61 13.81 -4.23
C PRO A 260 -14.18 15.09 -3.63
N LEU A 261 -13.43 16.20 -3.59
CA LEU A 261 -13.96 17.49 -3.13
C LEU A 261 -15.07 18.02 -4.05
N TRP A 262 -14.90 17.90 -5.37
CA TRP A 262 -15.91 18.21 -6.37
C TRP A 262 -17.18 17.35 -6.19
N LEU A 263 -17.03 16.05 -5.95
CA LEU A 263 -18.17 15.15 -5.72
C LEU A 263 -18.91 15.48 -4.41
N LEU A 264 -18.22 15.97 -3.36
CA LEU A 264 -18.88 16.55 -2.18
C LEU A 264 -19.62 17.86 -2.48
N VAL A 265 -19.10 18.72 -3.37
CA VAL A 265 -19.83 19.93 -3.84
C VAL A 265 -21.09 19.52 -4.58
N VAL A 266 -21.00 18.60 -5.54
CA VAL A 266 -22.15 18.02 -6.28
C VAL A 266 -23.19 17.42 -5.32
N LYS A 267 -22.75 16.75 -4.24
CA LYS A 267 -23.63 16.24 -3.19
C LYS A 267 -24.39 17.36 -2.49
N CYS A 268 -23.69 18.42 -2.10
CA CYS A 268 -24.26 19.55 -1.36
C CYS A 268 -25.19 20.44 -2.21
N THR A 269 -24.96 20.54 -3.52
CA THR A 269 -25.78 21.35 -4.44
C THR A 269 -26.99 20.58 -4.98
N PHE A 270 -26.78 19.40 -5.57
CA PHE A 270 -27.83 18.68 -6.29
C PHE A 270 -28.50 17.57 -5.47
N TYR A 271 -27.77 16.95 -4.53
CA TYR A 271 -28.23 15.77 -3.77
C TYR A 271 -28.36 16.04 -2.26
N ARG A 272 -28.67 17.29 -1.90
CA ARG A 272 -28.71 17.78 -0.50
C ARG A 272 -29.60 16.97 0.45
N GLN A 273 -30.65 16.31 -0.07
CA GLN A 273 -31.58 15.48 0.72
C GLN A 273 -31.07 14.06 0.99
N LEU A 274 -30.10 13.56 0.22
CA LEU A 274 -29.55 12.22 0.44
C LEU A 274 -28.55 12.23 1.59
N ASP A 275 -28.46 11.11 2.31
CA ASP A 275 -27.33 10.89 3.22
C ASP A 275 -26.01 10.82 2.43
N THR A 276 -24.91 11.23 3.05
CA THR A 276 -23.59 11.21 2.42
C THR A 276 -23.13 9.79 2.10
N ARG A 277 -23.35 8.78 2.96
CA ARG A 277 -22.95 7.39 2.68
C ARG A 277 -23.76 6.79 1.54
N MET A 278 -25.06 7.08 1.50
CA MET A 278 -25.93 6.69 0.38
C MET A 278 -25.42 7.28 -0.94
N PHE A 279 -25.13 8.59 -0.98
CA PHE A 279 -24.56 9.24 -2.16
C PHE A 279 -23.18 8.67 -2.56
N VAL A 280 -22.28 8.46 -1.59
CA VAL A 280 -20.96 7.79 -1.80
C VAL A 280 -21.17 6.45 -2.50
N SER A 281 -22.10 5.64 -2.01
CA SER A 281 -22.37 4.32 -2.57
C SER A 281 -22.86 4.34 -4.02
N TRP A 282 -23.57 5.40 -4.43
CA TRP A 282 -24.08 5.59 -5.78
C TRP A 282 -23.00 5.99 -6.79
N LEU A 283 -21.85 6.51 -6.34
CA LEU A 283 -20.74 6.95 -7.21
C LEU A 283 -19.91 5.81 -7.82
N SER A 284 -19.92 4.61 -7.22
CA SER A 284 -19.11 3.46 -7.64
C SER A 284 -19.28 3.14 -9.14
N GLY A 285 -20.51 2.94 -9.60
CA GLY A 285 -20.83 2.64 -11.00
C GLY A 285 -20.47 3.78 -11.97
N PRO A 286 -20.93 5.03 -11.72
CA PRO A 286 -20.54 6.22 -12.48
C PRO A 286 -19.02 6.40 -12.63
N LEU A 287 -18.25 6.33 -11.53
CA LEU A 287 -16.79 6.46 -11.56
C LEU A 287 -16.11 5.36 -12.39
N LEU A 288 -16.60 4.12 -12.29
CA LEU A 288 -16.11 3.01 -13.11
C LEU A 288 -16.41 3.23 -14.60
N LEU A 289 -17.60 3.76 -14.93
CA LEU A 289 -17.94 4.08 -16.32
C LEU A 289 -17.06 5.21 -16.86
N THR A 290 -16.87 6.30 -16.13
CA THR A 290 -15.97 7.40 -16.53
C THR A 290 -14.53 6.91 -16.71
N SER A 291 -14.02 6.11 -15.77
CA SER A 291 -12.70 5.46 -15.85
C SER A 291 -12.53 4.62 -17.13
N ILE A 292 -13.48 3.74 -17.44
CA ILE A 292 -13.45 2.90 -18.65
C ILE A 292 -13.53 3.76 -19.93
N LEU A 293 -14.38 4.79 -19.95
CA LEU A 293 -14.51 5.68 -21.11
C LEU A 293 -13.22 6.47 -21.36
N THR A 294 -12.57 7.00 -20.31
CA THR A 294 -11.25 7.65 -20.39
C THR A 294 -10.19 6.70 -20.96
N ALA A 295 -10.12 5.47 -20.48
CA ALA A 295 -9.16 4.48 -20.97
C ALA A 295 -9.37 4.17 -22.47
N VAL A 296 -10.62 4.00 -22.89
CA VAL A 296 -10.97 3.76 -24.30
C VAL A 296 -10.67 4.98 -25.16
N SER A 297 -10.95 6.21 -24.71
CA SER A 297 -10.61 7.42 -25.48
C SER A 297 -9.11 7.65 -25.60
N PHE A 298 -8.32 7.31 -24.56
CA PHE A 298 -6.86 7.40 -24.62
C PHE A 298 -6.27 6.40 -25.62
N VAL A 299 -6.65 5.12 -25.53
CA VAL A 299 -6.17 4.09 -26.47
C VAL A 299 -6.62 4.40 -27.90
N ALA A 300 -7.82 4.95 -28.09
CA ALA A 300 -8.28 5.41 -29.41
C ALA A 300 -7.50 6.63 -29.94
N TRP A 301 -6.99 7.51 -29.07
CA TRP A 301 -6.18 8.67 -29.45
C TRP A 301 -4.73 8.27 -29.82
N VAL A 302 -4.08 7.43 -29.00
CA VAL A 302 -2.75 6.86 -29.32
C VAL A 302 -2.79 6.05 -30.63
N ALA A 303 -3.91 5.39 -30.93
CA ALA A 303 -4.10 4.63 -32.16
C ALA A 303 -4.65 5.44 -33.36
N ALA A 304 -4.87 6.76 -33.22
CA ALA A 304 -5.42 7.60 -34.28
C ALA A 304 -4.36 8.34 -35.12
N ASP A 305 -3.16 8.54 -34.56
CA ASP A 305 -2.04 9.25 -35.20
C ASP A 305 -0.72 8.64 -34.70
N GLU A 306 0.27 8.53 -35.57
CA GLU A 306 1.62 8.10 -35.20
C GLU A 306 2.32 9.15 -34.33
N GLY A 307 1.97 10.44 -34.49
CA GLY A 307 2.43 11.52 -33.60
C GLY A 307 1.88 11.47 -32.17
N ASN A 308 0.86 10.65 -31.89
CA ASN A 308 0.33 10.44 -30.53
C ASN A 308 1.01 9.26 -29.80
N GLN A 309 1.94 8.57 -30.47
CA GLN A 309 2.66 7.44 -29.91
C GLN A 309 3.86 7.93 -29.11
N TRP A 310 3.92 7.55 -27.83
CA TRP A 310 5.14 7.62 -27.04
C TRP A 310 6.25 6.79 -27.69
N ASN A 311 7.34 7.46 -28.04
CA ASN A 311 8.57 6.95 -28.65
C ASN A 311 9.71 7.96 -28.40
N ILE A 312 10.94 7.68 -28.83
CA ILE A 312 12.09 8.54 -28.54
C ILE A 312 11.97 9.95 -29.15
N VAL A 313 11.36 10.09 -30.34
CA VAL A 313 11.16 11.38 -31.01
C VAL A 313 10.11 12.22 -30.28
N THR A 314 8.99 11.62 -29.87
CA THR A 314 7.94 12.31 -29.09
C THR A 314 8.35 12.55 -27.64
N ARG A 315 9.27 11.75 -27.07
CA ARG A 315 9.93 11.99 -25.78
C ARG A 315 10.76 13.29 -25.83
N VAL A 316 11.67 13.39 -26.80
CA VAL A 316 12.50 14.59 -27.03
C VAL A 316 11.61 15.80 -27.32
N GLN A 317 10.70 15.69 -28.30
CA GLN A 317 9.79 16.77 -28.66
C GLN A 317 8.89 17.22 -27.50
N GLY A 318 8.47 16.29 -26.63
CA GLY A 318 7.73 16.60 -25.41
C GLY A 318 8.56 17.35 -24.36
N ALA A 319 9.85 17.03 -24.23
CA ALA A 319 10.78 17.76 -23.37
C ALA A 319 11.02 19.19 -23.89
N GLU A 320 11.35 19.35 -25.18
CA GLU A 320 11.47 20.64 -25.86
C GLU A 320 10.21 21.50 -25.69
N ARG A 321 9.03 20.95 -26.04
CA ARG A 321 7.75 21.68 -25.99
C ARG A 321 7.29 22.02 -24.58
N THR A 322 7.69 21.27 -23.56
CA THR A 322 7.41 21.63 -22.16
C THR A 322 8.39 22.65 -21.58
N GLY A 323 9.49 22.93 -22.29
CA GLY A 323 10.55 23.83 -21.83
C GLY A 323 11.47 23.17 -20.80
N CYS A 324 11.65 21.85 -20.87
CA CYS A 324 12.59 21.15 -20.01
C CYS A 324 14.03 21.38 -20.51
N SER A 325 14.93 21.81 -19.61
CA SER A 325 16.35 21.97 -19.94
C SER A 325 17.01 20.59 -20.13
N PRO A 326 17.88 20.42 -21.14
CA PRO A 326 18.74 19.24 -21.24
C PRO A 326 19.79 19.21 -20.12
N ASP A 327 20.13 18.02 -19.65
CA ASP A 327 21.18 17.81 -18.64
C ASP A 327 22.55 17.53 -19.28
N TYR A 328 23.43 18.54 -19.26
CA TYR A 328 24.83 18.45 -19.69
C TYR A 328 25.81 18.18 -18.53
N GLU A 329 25.35 18.03 -17.27
CA GLU A 329 26.23 17.69 -16.13
C GLU A 329 26.69 16.22 -16.23
N TYR A 330 25.81 15.34 -16.72
CA TYR A 330 26.13 13.93 -16.99
C TYR A 330 26.55 13.67 -18.46
N TYR A 331 26.09 14.49 -19.40
CA TYR A 331 26.31 14.31 -20.84
C TYR A 331 26.96 15.56 -21.50
N PRO A 332 28.18 15.95 -21.11
CA PRO A 332 28.83 17.18 -21.60
C PRO A 332 29.17 17.12 -23.09
N ASP A 333 29.46 15.94 -23.63
CA ASP A 333 29.78 15.73 -25.06
C ASP A 333 28.54 15.84 -25.97
N CYS A 334 27.35 16.09 -25.39
CA CYS A 334 26.07 16.20 -26.09
C CYS A 334 25.54 17.64 -26.22
N GLU A 335 26.26 18.63 -25.69
CA GLU A 335 26.06 20.04 -26.05
C GLU A 335 26.58 20.29 -27.47
N ASP A 336 25.92 21.16 -28.24
CA ASP A 336 26.40 21.61 -29.55
C ASP A 336 27.83 22.21 -29.47
N TYR A 337 28.63 21.94 -30.51
CA TYR A 337 30.05 22.30 -30.63
C TYR A 337 30.34 23.80 -30.42
N TYR A 338 29.34 24.68 -30.58
CA TYR A 338 29.49 26.11 -30.35
C TYR A 338 29.32 26.54 -28.87
N GLY A 339 28.97 25.65 -27.95
CA GLY A 339 28.70 25.99 -26.54
C GLY A 339 27.48 26.90 -26.40
N SER A 340 26.43 26.57 -27.17
CA SER A 340 25.22 27.37 -27.35
C SER A 340 24.14 27.09 -26.29
N GLY A 341 24.29 26.02 -25.50
CA GLY A 341 23.24 25.41 -24.70
C GLY A 341 22.22 24.58 -25.49
N GLU A 342 22.32 24.53 -26.83
CA GLU A 342 21.49 23.68 -27.69
C GLU A 342 22.09 22.26 -27.78
N THR A 343 21.24 21.25 -28.02
CA THR A 343 21.67 19.85 -28.12
C THR A 343 22.39 19.57 -29.44
N CYS A 344 23.35 18.64 -29.44
CA CYS A 344 24.07 18.29 -30.67
C CYS A 344 23.18 17.69 -31.78
N PHE A 345 22.01 17.14 -31.44
CA PHE A 345 21.00 16.62 -32.38
C PHE A 345 19.80 17.58 -32.50
N TYR A 346 19.02 17.44 -33.58
CA TYR A 346 17.79 18.21 -33.81
C TYR A 346 16.70 17.37 -34.47
N ILE A 347 15.43 17.78 -34.32
CA ILE A 347 14.30 17.14 -35.01
C ILE A 347 14.07 17.82 -36.37
N ASP A 348 14.31 17.12 -37.48
CA ASP A 348 13.81 17.56 -38.78
C ASP A 348 12.33 17.17 -38.93
N SER A 349 11.52 18.13 -39.40
CA SER A 349 10.10 17.95 -39.73
C SER A 349 9.80 18.13 -41.23
N SER A 350 10.84 18.33 -42.06
CA SER A 350 10.70 18.61 -43.49
C SER A 350 10.06 17.46 -44.28
N GLY A 351 10.28 16.21 -43.84
CA GLY A 351 9.77 14.99 -44.48
C GLY A 351 8.27 14.70 -44.27
N GLY A 352 7.58 15.48 -43.43
CA GLY A 352 6.16 15.26 -43.08
C GLY A 352 5.93 14.34 -41.88
N SER A 353 6.96 13.61 -41.45
CA SER A 353 7.07 12.95 -40.15
C SER A 353 8.29 13.52 -39.42
N PRO A 354 8.27 13.71 -38.08
CA PRO A 354 9.44 14.16 -37.34
C PRO A 354 10.49 13.05 -37.25
N VAL A 355 11.75 13.37 -37.53
CA VAL A 355 12.90 12.45 -37.54
C VAL A 355 14.05 13.11 -36.78
N LEU A 356 14.72 12.37 -35.91
CA LEU A 356 15.92 12.87 -35.22
C LEU A 356 17.10 12.88 -36.19
N THR A 357 17.85 13.97 -36.23
CA THR A 357 19.05 14.10 -37.07
C THR A 357 20.27 14.30 -36.19
N PHE A 358 21.25 13.42 -36.37
CA PHE A 358 22.50 13.37 -35.63
C PHE A 358 23.66 13.81 -36.54
N PRO A 359 24.36 14.93 -36.25
CA PRO A 359 25.57 15.34 -36.94
C PRO A 359 26.77 14.43 -36.63
N ASP A 360 27.84 14.54 -37.44
CA ASP A 360 29.11 13.82 -37.23
C ASP A 360 29.66 14.06 -35.80
N GLY A 361 29.64 13.02 -34.96
CA GLY A 361 30.14 13.06 -33.57
C GLY A 361 29.06 13.27 -32.48
N CYS A 362 27.78 13.22 -32.83
CA CYS A 362 26.66 13.23 -31.89
C CYS A 362 25.95 11.87 -31.90
N ASP A 363 26.00 11.10 -30.82
CA ASP A 363 25.44 9.73 -30.76
C ASP A 363 23.99 9.71 -30.23
N GLN A 364 23.23 8.64 -30.51
CA GLN A 364 21.83 8.52 -30.04
C GLN A 364 21.72 8.56 -28.49
N MET A 365 22.78 8.17 -27.78
CA MET A 365 22.90 8.33 -26.33
C MET A 365 22.64 9.78 -25.87
N CYS A 366 22.95 10.78 -26.69
CA CYS A 366 22.68 12.18 -26.37
C CYS A 366 21.19 12.50 -26.18
N THR A 367 20.27 11.69 -26.71
CA THR A 367 18.84 11.83 -26.40
C THR A 367 18.50 11.58 -24.91
N ASN A 368 19.45 11.05 -24.12
CA ASN A 368 19.32 10.83 -22.68
C ASN A 368 19.53 12.10 -21.82
N VAL A 369 19.96 13.23 -22.41
CA VAL A 369 19.92 14.57 -21.76
C VAL A 369 18.51 14.94 -21.28
N TYR A 370 17.47 14.29 -21.81
CA TYR A 370 16.07 14.48 -21.45
C TYR A 370 15.47 13.31 -20.63
N ASN A 371 16.26 12.39 -20.08
CA ASN A 371 15.73 11.26 -19.29
C ASN A 371 15.02 11.71 -18.00
N ASP A 372 15.51 12.76 -17.33
CA ASP A 372 14.87 13.33 -16.15
C ASP A 372 13.61 14.16 -16.49
N CYS A 373 13.39 14.51 -17.77
CA CYS A 373 12.25 15.28 -18.27
C CYS A 373 10.94 14.49 -18.35
N SER A 374 10.56 13.87 -17.22
CA SER A 374 9.32 13.13 -17.01
C SER A 374 8.02 13.92 -17.27
N ASN A 375 8.11 15.25 -17.47
CA ASN A 375 7.01 16.15 -17.86
C ASN A 375 6.23 15.64 -19.09
N GLY A 376 6.93 15.31 -20.19
CA GLY A 376 6.29 14.80 -21.40
C GLY A 376 5.55 13.48 -21.15
N MET A 377 6.17 12.54 -20.43
CA MET A 377 5.59 11.23 -20.13
C MET A 377 4.36 11.33 -19.22
N VAL A 378 4.35 12.25 -18.25
CA VAL A 378 3.19 12.46 -17.38
C VAL A 378 2.04 13.18 -18.11
N LEU A 379 2.34 14.07 -19.06
CA LEU A 379 1.34 14.67 -19.95
C LEU A 379 0.74 13.66 -20.93
N TRP A 380 1.53 12.71 -21.44
CA TRP A 380 1.06 11.60 -22.27
C TRP A 380 0.23 10.60 -21.45
N ALA A 381 0.79 10.05 -20.37
CA ALA A 381 0.15 9.04 -19.52
C ALA A 381 -0.97 9.57 -18.62
N GLY A 382 -1.15 10.89 -18.55
CA GLY A 382 -2.12 11.58 -17.70
C GLY A 382 -3.55 10.98 -17.72
N PRO A 383 -4.15 10.67 -18.87
CA PRO A 383 -5.46 10.02 -18.96
C PRO A 383 -5.49 8.61 -18.32
N VAL A 384 -4.39 7.85 -18.40
CA VAL A 384 -4.26 6.52 -17.78
C VAL A 384 -4.16 6.65 -16.25
N LEU A 385 -3.32 7.56 -15.75
CA LEU A 385 -3.20 7.83 -14.32
C LEU A 385 -4.54 8.35 -13.74
N MET A 386 -5.24 9.21 -14.49
CA MET A 386 -6.57 9.73 -14.16
C MET A 386 -7.63 8.62 -14.13
N CYS A 387 -7.58 7.69 -15.09
CA CYS A 387 -8.39 6.47 -15.09
C CYS A 387 -8.13 5.62 -13.84
N MET A 388 -6.87 5.41 -13.44
CA MET A 388 -6.51 4.65 -12.25
C MET A 388 -6.99 5.32 -10.95
N ALA A 389 -6.93 6.65 -10.85
CA ALA A 389 -7.46 7.40 -9.71
C ALA A 389 -9.00 7.25 -9.58
N MET A 390 -9.73 7.34 -10.70
CA MET A 390 -11.18 7.15 -10.72
C MET A 390 -11.59 5.69 -10.43
N LEU A 391 -10.81 4.72 -10.91
CA LEU A 391 -10.98 3.30 -10.60
C LEU A 391 -10.75 3.02 -9.11
N PHE A 392 -9.69 3.58 -8.52
CA PHE A 392 -9.43 3.51 -7.08
C PHE A 392 -10.59 4.10 -6.27
N LEU A 393 -11.08 5.29 -6.65
CA LEU A 393 -12.21 5.94 -5.99
C LEU A 393 -13.53 5.16 -6.15
N SER A 394 -13.74 4.48 -7.29
CA SER A 394 -14.87 3.57 -7.50
C SER A 394 -14.83 2.37 -6.55
N PHE A 395 -13.67 1.73 -6.37
CA PHE A 395 -13.48 0.67 -5.37
C PHE A 395 -13.64 1.20 -3.94
N PHE A 396 -13.11 2.40 -3.63
CA PHE A 396 -13.31 3.04 -2.33
C PHE A 396 -14.80 3.26 -2.00
N CYS A 397 -15.56 3.86 -2.93
CA CYS A 397 -17.01 4.04 -2.82
C CYS A 397 -17.77 2.70 -2.71
N THR A 398 -17.21 1.62 -3.25
CA THR A 398 -17.77 0.27 -3.14
C THR A 398 -17.62 -0.31 -1.73
N PHE A 399 -16.49 -0.10 -1.07
CA PHE A 399 -16.23 -0.59 0.30
C PHE A 399 -17.00 0.19 1.38
N LEU A 400 -17.37 1.45 1.11
CA LEU A 400 -18.24 2.26 1.99
C LEU A 400 -19.76 2.01 1.78
N ARG A 401 -20.14 1.00 0.98
CA ARG A 401 -21.55 0.68 0.68
C ARG A 401 -22.16 -0.40 1.58
N THR A 402 -21.37 -1.09 2.40
CA THR A 402 -21.91 -2.15 3.27
C THR A 402 -22.93 -1.59 4.26
N GLU A 403 -24.07 -2.27 4.41
CA GLU A 403 -25.17 -1.93 5.33
C GLU A 403 -24.82 -2.20 6.82
N GLY A 404 -23.55 -2.04 7.19
CA GLY A 404 -23.03 -2.29 8.53
C GLY A 404 -23.20 -1.10 9.48
N THR A 405 -22.80 -1.28 10.73
CA THR A 405 -22.62 -0.14 11.64
C THR A 405 -21.43 0.71 11.16
N SER A 406 -21.34 1.97 11.64
CA SER A 406 -20.18 2.84 11.39
C SER A 406 -18.82 2.27 11.83
N GLU A 407 -18.82 1.14 12.55
CA GLU A 407 -17.62 0.41 12.95
C GLU A 407 -17.13 -0.49 11.80
N GLN A 408 -18.05 -1.10 11.05
CA GLN A 408 -17.77 -1.91 9.85
C GLN A 408 -17.05 -1.08 8.80
N ASP A 409 -17.51 0.16 8.57
CA ASP A 409 -16.93 1.13 7.63
C ASP A 409 -15.45 1.45 7.95
N ILE A 410 -15.08 1.45 9.24
CA ILE A 410 -13.68 1.70 9.68
C ILE A 410 -12.82 0.46 9.48
N PHE A 411 -13.34 -0.75 9.71
CA PHE A 411 -12.63 -1.97 9.33
C PHE A 411 -12.47 -2.08 7.80
N ASN A 412 -13.47 -1.69 7.02
CA ASN A 412 -13.38 -1.61 5.56
C ASN A 412 -12.37 -0.56 5.09
N PHE A 413 -12.27 0.59 5.77
CA PHE A 413 -11.18 1.55 5.54
C PHE A 413 -9.80 0.93 5.84
N GLY A 414 -9.69 0.04 6.83
CA GLY A 414 -8.50 -0.79 7.05
C GLY A 414 -8.18 -1.73 5.88
N LYS A 415 -9.20 -2.31 5.23
CA LYS A 415 -9.03 -3.13 4.00
C LYS A 415 -8.54 -2.29 2.82
N ILE A 416 -8.98 -1.03 2.71
CA ILE A 416 -8.47 -0.07 1.71
C ILE A 416 -6.99 0.26 1.93
N TRP A 417 -6.50 0.29 3.17
CA TRP A 417 -5.06 0.39 3.44
C TRP A 417 -4.26 -0.82 2.93
N ILE A 418 -4.81 -2.03 3.06
CA ILE A 418 -4.21 -3.22 2.44
C ILE A 418 -4.16 -3.06 0.92
N PHE A 419 -5.25 -2.62 0.28
CA PHE A 419 -5.28 -2.33 -1.17
C PHE A 419 -4.23 -1.31 -1.61
N ALA A 420 -4.06 -0.20 -0.89
CA ALA A 420 -3.03 0.79 -1.22
C ALA A 420 -1.60 0.24 -1.07
N LEU A 421 -1.35 -0.63 -0.08
CA LEU A 421 -0.09 -1.37 0.03
C LEU A 421 0.09 -2.38 -1.11
N CYS A 422 -0.98 -2.98 -1.65
CA CYS A 422 -0.93 -3.85 -2.84
C CYS A 422 -0.53 -3.06 -4.10
N ILE A 423 -1.05 -1.83 -4.28
CA ILE A 423 -0.64 -0.94 -5.38
C ILE A 423 0.83 -0.55 -5.20
N MET A 424 1.21 -0.09 -4.00
CA MET A 424 2.58 0.32 -3.70
C MET A 424 3.59 -0.81 -3.91
N TRP A 425 3.24 -2.05 -3.54
CA TRP A 425 4.03 -3.25 -3.84
C TRP A 425 4.12 -3.53 -5.35
N GLY A 426 3.01 -3.40 -6.09
CA GLY A 426 2.99 -3.55 -7.55
C GLY A 426 3.90 -2.54 -8.25
N SER A 427 3.85 -1.27 -7.83
CA SER A 427 4.71 -0.20 -8.33
C SER A 427 6.19 -0.43 -7.97
N ALA A 428 6.49 -0.82 -6.73
CA ALA A 428 7.84 -1.14 -6.28
C ALA A 428 8.42 -2.39 -6.97
N SER A 429 7.57 -3.33 -7.41
CA SER A 429 7.98 -4.50 -8.21
C SER A 429 8.36 -4.14 -9.65
N LEU A 430 8.21 -2.88 -10.06
CA LEU A 430 8.46 -2.36 -11.42
C LEU A 430 9.39 -1.13 -11.41
N SER A 431 10.06 -0.82 -10.29
CA SER A 431 10.85 0.41 -10.13
C SER A 431 12.16 0.48 -10.94
N GLY A 432 12.52 -0.58 -11.66
CA GLY A 432 13.64 -0.64 -12.59
C GLY A 432 13.18 -0.93 -14.02
N THR A 433 12.12 -0.27 -14.47
CA THR A 433 11.61 -0.37 -15.86
C THR A 433 11.22 0.96 -16.49
N SER A 434 11.10 2.02 -15.68
CA SER A 434 10.75 3.39 -16.06
C SER A 434 10.54 4.22 -14.78
N ALA A 435 11.51 5.05 -14.40
CA ALA A 435 11.46 5.80 -13.14
C ALA A 435 10.18 6.66 -13.00
N GLY A 436 9.80 7.38 -14.06
CA GLY A 436 8.66 8.31 -14.04
C GLY A 436 7.29 7.67 -13.85
N VAL A 437 7.04 6.48 -14.40
CA VAL A 437 5.75 5.78 -14.22
C VAL A 437 5.58 5.31 -12.78
N VAL A 438 6.63 4.80 -12.15
CA VAL A 438 6.57 4.34 -10.76
C VAL A 438 6.46 5.50 -9.78
N ALA A 439 7.19 6.60 -10.00
CA ALA A 439 7.02 7.83 -9.24
C ALA A 439 5.59 8.38 -9.36
N SER A 440 5.01 8.37 -10.57
CA SER A 440 3.60 8.71 -10.80
C SER A 440 2.66 7.85 -9.95
N LEU A 441 2.79 6.52 -10.02
CA LEU A 441 1.89 5.58 -9.34
C LEU A 441 1.98 5.65 -7.81
N VAL A 442 3.18 5.82 -7.24
CA VAL A 442 3.35 5.98 -5.79
C VAL A 442 2.71 7.28 -5.31
N THR A 443 2.98 8.40 -6.00
CA THR A 443 2.41 9.72 -5.65
C THR A 443 0.89 9.72 -5.81
N LEU A 444 0.37 9.12 -6.89
CA LEU A 444 -1.05 8.92 -7.14
C LEU A 444 -1.74 8.11 -6.03
N THR A 445 -1.08 7.05 -5.54
CA THR A 445 -1.60 6.19 -4.46
C THR A 445 -1.67 6.98 -3.14
N LEU A 446 -0.64 7.77 -2.83
CA LEU A 446 -0.63 8.65 -1.64
C LEU A 446 -1.70 9.74 -1.73
N ALA A 447 -1.83 10.41 -2.87
CA ALA A 447 -2.88 11.41 -3.11
C ALA A 447 -4.29 10.80 -2.98
N SER A 448 -4.50 9.61 -3.54
CA SER A 448 -5.78 8.89 -3.49
C SER A 448 -6.12 8.41 -2.07
N LEU A 449 -5.12 8.02 -1.26
CA LEU A 449 -5.29 7.73 0.16
C LEU A 449 -5.72 8.98 0.97
N VAL A 450 -5.08 10.13 0.74
CA VAL A 450 -5.44 11.40 1.39
C VAL A 450 -6.85 11.83 0.97
N ALA A 451 -7.18 11.76 -0.32
CA ALA A 451 -8.50 12.09 -0.84
C ALA A 451 -9.59 11.17 -0.26
N SER A 452 -9.28 9.89 -0.10
CA SER A 452 -10.15 8.91 0.59
C SER A 452 -10.34 9.22 2.06
N ALA A 453 -9.29 9.62 2.77
CA ALA A 453 -9.39 10.05 4.17
C ALA A 453 -10.23 11.33 4.32
N ILE A 454 -10.14 12.27 3.37
CA ILE A 454 -11.00 13.46 3.29
C ILE A 454 -12.46 13.04 3.10
N PHE A 455 -12.75 12.21 2.09
CA PHE A 455 -14.12 11.76 1.77
C PHE A 455 -14.75 10.95 2.92
N LEU A 456 -13.95 10.11 3.59
CA LEU A 456 -14.34 9.42 4.83
C LEU A 456 -14.67 10.42 5.95
N SER A 457 -13.82 11.41 6.17
CA SER A 457 -14.01 12.42 7.23
C SER A 457 -15.25 13.30 7.01
N ALA A 458 -15.62 13.54 5.75
CA ALA A 458 -16.85 14.23 5.35
C ALA A 458 -18.11 13.33 5.39
N SER A 459 -17.93 12.00 5.41
CA SER A 459 -19.03 11.03 5.46
C SER A 459 -19.53 10.73 6.88
N TYR A 460 -18.73 10.98 7.91
CA TYR A 460 -19.13 10.81 9.31
C TYR A 460 -19.67 12.11 9.93
N SER A 461 -20.80 12.02 10.62
CA SER A 461 -21.31 13.16 11.39
C SER A 461 -20.44 13.42 12.64
N LYS A 462 -20.26 14.70 12.99
CA LYS A 462 -19.58 15.12 14.24
C LYS A 462 -20.21 14.52 15.51
N SER A 463 -21.49 14.12 15.48
CA SER A 463 -22.17 13.42 16.57
C SER A 463 -21.73 11.95 16.68
N GLU A 464 -21.74 11.21 15.57
CA GLU A 464 -21.33 9.79 15.51
C GLU A 464 -19.88 9.61 15.97
N VAL A 465 -18.98 10.47 15.47
CA VAL A 465 -17.54 10.46 15.82
C VAL A 465 -17.30 10.72 17.31
N LYS A 466 -18.25 11.37 18.02
CA LYS A 466 -18.14 11.59 19.47
C LYS A 466 -18.62 10.38 20.28
N TYR A 467 -19.68 9.71 19.83
CA TYR A 467 -20.28 8.58 20.55
C TYR A 467 -19.54 7.26 20.31
N ASN A 468 -19.26 6.92 19.05
CA ASN A 468 -18.74 5.59 18.70
C ASN A 468 -17.23 5.41 18.97
N LYS A 469 -16.51 6.51 19.23
CA LYS A 469 -15.04 6.53 19.32
C LYS A 469 -14.46 5.55 20.33
N GLU A 470 -15.10 5.39 21.48
CA GLU A 470 -14.61 4.53 22.55
C GLU A 470 -14.87 3.05 22.24
N ALA A 471 -16.03 2.72 21.65
CA ALA A 471 -16.33 1.38 21.13
C ALA A 471 -15.38 0.99 19.97
N ILE A 472 -15.15 1.89 19.01
CA ILE A 472 -14.20 1.70 17.89
C ILE A 472 -12.79 1.42 18.42
N VAL A 473 -12.30 2.24 19.36
CA VAL A 473 -10.95 2.03 19.94
C VAL A 473 -10.89 0.74 20.76
N ALA A 474 -11.94 0.40 21.51
CA ALA A 474 -12.01 -0.87 22.25
C ALA A 474 -11.91 -2.08 21.32
N ARG A 475 -12.76 -2.15 20.27
CA ARG A 475 -12.71 -3.26 19.29
C ARG A 475 -11.40 -3.33 18.50
N ILE A 476 -10.77 -2.18 18.22
CA ILE A 476 -9.45 -2.16 17.57
C ILE A 476 -8.38 -2.75 18.51
N VAL A 477 -8.39 -2.40 19.80
CA VAL A 477 -7.48 -2.97 20.81
C VAL A 477 -7.77 -4.45 21.08
N GLU A 478 -9.03 -4.86 21.06
CA GLU A 478 -9.47 -6.26 21.19
C GLU A 478 -8.99 -7.11 20.00
N LYS A 479 -9.23 -6.64 18.76
CA LYS A 479 -8.94 -7.40 17.52
C LYS A 479 -7.48 -7.34 17.08
N PHE A 480 -6.75 -6.29 17.43
CA PHE A 480 -5.38 -6.03 16.93
C PHE A 480 -4.37 -5.66 18.04
N GLY A 481 -4.69 -5.87 19.33
CA GLY A 481 -3.90 -5.40 20.48
C GLY A 481 -2.38 -5.55 20.34
N ASP A 482 -1.90 -6.76 20.03
CA ASP A 482 -0.47 -7.06 19.83
C ASP A 482 0.09 -6.51 18.51
N SER A 483 -0.71 -6.49 17.44
CA SER A 483 -0.31 -5.98 16.12
C SER A 483 -0.21 -4.45 16.06
N ILE A 484 -0.94 -3.74 16.93
CA ILE A 484 -0.91 -2.28 17.01
C ILE A 484 0.50 -1.75 17.36
N ASP A 485 1.29 -2.46 18.16
CA ASP A 485 2.66 -2.03 18.47
C ASP A 485 3.60 -2.16 17.26
N ILE A 486 3.35 -3.11 16.36
CA ILE A 486 4.08 -3.24 15.09
C ILE A 486 3.76 -2.04 14.17
N ALA A 487 2.48 -1.65 14.08
CA ALA A 487 2.04 -0.48 13.31
C ALA A 487 2.52 0.85 13.93
N ARG A 488 2.58 0.95 15.27
CA ARG A 488 3.22 2.08 15.98
C ARG A 488 4.72 2.16 15.68
N GLY A 489 5.40 1.01 15.57
CA GLY A 489 6.81 0.94 15.17
C GLY A 489 7.04 1.53 13.79
N LEU A 490 6.23 1.14 12.79
CA LEU A 490 6.27 1.71 11.45
C LEU A 490 6.02 3.23 11.48
N PHE A 491 4.98 3.68 12.18
CA PHE A 491 4.65 5.10 12.33
C PHE A 491 5.79 5.92 12.96
N VAL A 492 6.58 5.35 13.87
CA VAL A 492 7.76 6.03 14.43
C VAL A 492 8.82 6.27 13.34
N VAL A 493 9.11 5.29 12.49
CA VAL A 493 10.05 5.46 11.38
C VAL A 493 9.52 6.46 10.35
N THR A 494 8.28 6.28 9.88
CA THR A 494 7.72 7.06 8.76
C THR A 494 7.25 8.47 9.12
N CYS A 495 7.13 8.80 10.40
CA CYS A 495 6.54 10.08 10.84
C CYS A 495 7.31 10.79 11.96
N SER A 496 8.46 10.28 12.45
CA SER A 496 9.19 10.98 13.53
C SER A 496 9.71 12.38 13.16
N PRO A 497 10.20 12.70 11.95
CA PRO A 497 10.63 14.07 11.63
C PRO A 497 9.43 15.04 11.62
N ILE A 498 8.31 14.60 11.04
CA ILE A 498 7.04 15.34 11.00
C ILE A 498 6.50 15.57 12.43
N PHE A 499 6.60 14.56 13.30
CA PHE A 499 6.19 14.66 14.70
C PHE A 499 7.09 15.59 15.51
N ILE A 500 8.42 15.55 15.30
CA ILE A 500 9.37 16.48 15.92
C ILE A 500 9.10 17.92 15.48
N ALA A 501 8.87 18.16 14.18
CA ALA A 501 8.47 19.46 13.65
C ALA A 501 7.15 19.94 14.27
N TYR A 502 6.13 19.08 14.35
CA TYR A 502 4.85 19.38 15.00
C TYR A 502 5.01 19.77 16.48
N LEU A 503 5.90 19.09 17.24
CA LEU A 503 6.21 19.48 18.62
C LEU A 503 6.90 20.84 18.68
N GLY A 504 7.84 21.12 17.78
CA GLY A 504 8.47 22.44 17.62
C GLY A 504 7.43 23.55 17.38
N LEU A 505 6.58 23.37 16.38
CA LEU A 505 5.48 24.28 16.06
C LEU A 505 4.53 24.47 17.25
N SER A 506 4.19 23.39 17.97
CA SER A 506 3.36 23.48 19.18
C SER A 506 4.02 24.29 20.31
N MET A 507 5.35 24.19 20.51
CA MET A 507 6.05 25.03 21.49
C MET A 507 6.02 26.52 21.09
N ILE A 508 6.12 26.82 19.79
CA ILE A 508 6.04 28.21 19.27
C ILE A 508 4.62 28.77 19.44
N ASN A 509 3.57 28.03 19.05
CA ASN A 509 2.18 28.41 19.27
C ASN A 509 1.89 28.65 20.77
N GLN A 510 2.31 27.73 21.65
CA GLN A 510 2.14 27.89 23.09
C GLN A 510 2.94 29.07 23.67
N LEU A 511 4.09 29.43 23.09
CA LEU A 511 4.84 30.65 23.43
C LEU A 511 4.08 31.92 23.01
N VAL A 512 3.53 31.97 21.79
CA VAL A 512 2.78 33.13 21.31
C VAL A 512 1.50 33.36 22.11
N ARG A 513 0.78 32.30 22.51
CA ARG A 513 -0.34 32.40 23.47
C ARG A 513 0.07 33.06 24.79
N ARG A 514 1.25 32.71 25.34
CA ARG A 514 1.76 33.28 26.61
C ARG A 514 2.11 34.77 26.51
N ILE A 515 2.48 35.27 25.33
CA ILE A 515 2.79 36.70 25.12
C ILE A 515 1.50 37.53 24.98
N GLY A 516 0.33 36.89 24.75
CA GLY A 516 -0.96 37.58 24.69
C GLY A 516 -1.21 38.35 23.39
N ILE A 517 -0.45 38.05 22.33
CA ILE A 517 -0.52 38.73 21.02
C ILE A 517 -1.87 38.51 20.32
N ASN A 518 -2.57 37.43 20.65
CA ASN A 518 -3.80 37.01 19.98
C ASN A 518 -5.04 37.28 20.85
N PRO A 519 -5.85 38.32 20.56
CA PRO A 519 -7.09 38.61 21.29
C PRO A 519 -8.27 37.71 20.88
N CYS A 520 -8.15 36.92 19.80
CA CYS A 520 -9.23 36.11 19.25
C CYS A 520 -9.21 34.65 19.75
N SER A 521 -8.03 34.06 19.98
CA SER A 521 -7.91 32.74 20.61
C SER A 521 -8.05 32.87 22.12
N GLN A 522 -9.17 32.41 22.69
CA GLN A 522 -9.21 32.22 24.15
C GLN A 522 -8.21 31.11 24.53
N PRO A 523 -7.45 31.24 25.63
CA PRO A 523 -6.70 30.11 26.16
C PRO A 523 -7.69 29.01 26.52
N ALA A 524 -7.42 27.78 26.08
CA ALA A 524 -8.18 26.60 26.51
C ALA A 524 -7.92 26.33 28.00
N ILE A 525 -8.69 27.03 28.86
CA ILE A 525 -8.65 26.85 30.31
C ILE A 525 -9.31 25.50 30.62
N ASP A 526 -8.49 24.45 30.73
CA ASP A 526 -8.87 23.25 31.45
C ASP A 526 -9.28 23.67 32.87
N SER A 527 -10.58 23.66 33.15
CA SER A 527 -11.18 24.20 34.39
C SER A 527 -10.81 23.44 35.67
N SER A 528 -9.99 22.40 35.54
CA SER A 528 -9.37 21.62 36.61
C SER A 528 -7.86 21.84 36.78
N ALA A 529 -7.20 22.63 35.92
CA ALA A 529 -5.74 22.81 35.94
C ALA A 529 -5.29 23.89 36.93
N SER A 530 -4.46 23.51 37.92
CA SER A 530 -3.91 24.45 38.90
C SER A 530 -2.93 25.44 38.24
N PRO A 531 -3.05 26.77 38.46
CA PRO A 531 -2.38 27.81 37.66
C PRO A 531 -0.89 28.04 38.00
N LYS A 532 -0.15 26.96 38.31
CA LYS A 532 1.28 27.02 38.69
C LYS A 532 2.23 26.23 37.77
N ASN A 533 1.75 25.28 36.97
CA ASN A 533 2.56 24.51 36.03
C ASN A 533 2.13 24.81 34.58
N TYR A 534 2.57 25.93 34.03
CA TYR A 534 2.36 26.26 32.62
C TYR A 534 3.24 25.37 31.73
N ASP A 535 2.64 24.33 31.15
CA ASP A 535 3.36 23.37 30.31
C ASP A 535 3.78 23.97 28.96
N ILE A 536 4.89 23.45 28.41
CA ILE A 536 5.64 24.04 27.29
C ILE A 536 4.93 23.78 25.94
N LEU A 537 4.09 22.74 25.88
CA LEU A 537 3.30 22.37 24.70
C LEU A 537 1.85 22.85 24.80
N THR A 538 1.16 22.98 23.66
CA THR A 538 -0.30 23.17 23.62
C THR A 538 -1.02 21.96 24.22
N VAL A 539 -2.21 22.15 24.79
CA VAL A 539 -3.02 21.07 25.41
C VAL A 539 -3.22 19.89 24.45
N ARG A 540 -3.44 20.18 23.16
CA ARG A 540 -3.58 19.18 22.09
C ARG A 540 -2.29 18.37 21.90
N ALA A 541 -1.15 19.02 21.68
CA ALA A 541 0.14 18.32 21.53
C ALA A 541 0.52 17.55 22.80
N ASN A 542 0.22 18.09 23.98
CA ASN A 542 0.43 17.41 25.25
C ASN A 542 -0.40 16.12 25.37
N LYS A 543 -1.65 16.14 24.90
CA LYS A 543 -2.53 14.96 24.83
C LYS A 543 -1.99 13.90 23.85
N HIS A 544 -1.37 14.32 22.74
CA HIS A 544 -0.65 13.41 21.83
C HIS A 544 0.62 12.83 22.47
N VAL A 545 1.46 13.67 23.10
CA VAL A 545 2.69 13.24 23.81
C VAL A 545 2.38 12.34 25.00
N ALA A 546 1.31 12.59 25.76
CA ALA A 546 0.85 11.73 26.84
C ALA A 546 0.46 10.33 26.32
N ARG A 547 -0.22 10.27 25.17
CA ARG A 547 -0.57 9.01 24.49
C ARG A 547 0.67 8.24 24.00
N VAL A 548 1.66 8.92 23.42
CA VAL A 548 2.93 8.28 23.01
C VAL A 548 3.72 7.81 24.25
N LYS A 549 3.71 8.59 25.34
CA LYS A 549 4.32 8.21 26.63
C LYS A 549 3.65 7.00 27.29
N SER A 550 2.38 6.72 26.97
CA SER A 550 1.60 5.57 27.47
C SER A 550 1.63 4.32 26.57
N TRP A 551 2.38 4.34 25.45
CA TRP A 551 2.72 3.12 24.71
C TRP A 551 3.85 2.36 25.41
N ASP A 552 3.97 1.05 25.14
CA ASP A 552 5.21 0.34 25.44
C ASP A 552 6.31 0.79 24.46
N ARG A 553 7.00 1.85 24.87
CA ARG A 553 8.10 2.44 24.11
C ARG A 553 9.27 1.50 23.89
N ALA A 554 9.48 0.48 24.73
CA ALA A 554 10.53 -0.50 24.47
C ALA A 554 10.16 -1.35 23.24
N ARG A 555 8.98 -1.98 23.28
CA ARG A 555 8.45 -2.80 22.18
C ARG A 555 8.28 -2.02 20.88
N VAL A 556 7.69 -0.81 20.94
CA VAL A 556 7.47 0.05 19.77
C VAL A 556 8.79 0.50 19.13
N PHE A 557 9.81 0.87 19.92
CA PHE A 557 11.12 1.25 19.36
C PHE A 557 11.87 0.04 18.78
N THR A 558 11.77 -1.14 19.39
CA THR A 558 12.32 -2.37 18.79
C THR A 558 11.66 -2.69 17.44
N TYR A 559 10.33 -2.60 17.31
CA TYR A 559 9.67 -2.75 16.01
C TYR A 559 10.03 -1.65 15.01
N ALA A 560 10.26 -0.40 15.45
CA ALA A 560 10.75 0.66 14.57
C ALA A 560 12.14 0.32 13.98
N VAL A 561 13.05 -0.24 14.79
CA VAL A 561 14.36 -0.70 14.30
C VAL A 561 14.20 -1.84 13.29
N TYR A 562 13.31 -2.82 13.54
CA TYR A 562 13.06 -3.90 12.58
C TYR A 562 12.43 -3.41 11.27
N TRP A 563 11.50 -2.43 11.30
CA TRP A 563 10.95 -1.82 10.09
C TRP A 563 11.99 -1.09 9.27
N GLY A 564 12.84 -0.28 9.92
CA GLY A 564 13.93 0.42 9.24
C GLY A 564 14.98 -0.54 8.66
N LEU A 565 15.34 -1.60 9.39
CA LEU A 565 16.25 -2.63 8.90
C LEU A 565 15.65 -3.39 7.69
N ALA A 566 14.38 -3.79 7.77
CA ALA A 566 13.69 -4.45 6.66
C ALA A 566 13.59 -3.54 5.42
N TYR A 567 13.29 -2.25 5.60
CA TYR A 567 13.29 -1.26 4.52
C TYR A 567 14.68 -1.18 3.85
N MET A 568 15.75 -1.01 4.62
CA MET A 568 17.12 -0.91 4.10
C MET A 568 17.55 -2.18 3.34
N VAL A 569 17.23 -3.38 3.88
CA VAL A 569 17.53 -4.64 3.20
C VAL A 569 16.75 -4.78 1.89
N LEU A 570 15.46 -4.44 1.86
CA LEU A 570 14.63 -4.58 0.67
C LEU A 570 14.96 -3.54 -0.42
N GLN A 571 15.16 -2.27 -0.05
CA GLN A 571 15.34 -1.17 -1.01
C GLN A 571 16.78 -0.99 -1.46
N VAL A 572 17.77 -1.11 -0.56
CA VAL A 572 19.18 -0.94 -0.93
C VAL A 572 19.76 -2.28 -1.37
N ILE A 573 19.81 -3.27 -0.49
CA ILE A 573 20.52 -4.53 -0.77
C ILE A 573 19.80 -5.32 -1.86
N VAL A 574 18.48 -5.49 -1.78
CA VAL A 574 17.76 -6.33 -2.74
C VAL A 574 17.46 -5.57 -4.04
N ALA A 575 16.73 -4.44 -3.99
CA ALA A 575 16.28 -3.81 -5.23
C ALA A 575 17.43 -3.27 -6.10
N LYS A 576 18.39 -2.51 -5.54
CA LYS A 576 19.50 -1.95 -6.34
C LYS A 576 20.48 -3.01 -6.85
N LEU A 577 20.95 -3.93 -5.99
CA LEU A 577 21.86 -5.00 -6.47
C LEU A 577 21.17 -5.94 -7.45
N THR A 578 19.85 -6.16 -7.36
CA THR A 578 19.10 -6.95 -8.35
C THR A 578 19.12 -6.29 -9.73
N VAL A 579 18.98 -4.97 -9.84
CA VAL A 579 19.05 -4.27 -11.14
C VAL A 579 20.44 -4.40 -11.76
N VAL A 580 21.51 -4.09 -11.01
CA VAL A 580 22.89 -4.15 -11.51
C VAL A 580 23.31 -5.59 -11.85
N PHE A 581 22.90 -6.57 -11.05
CA PHE A 581 23.15 -7.98 -11.38
C PHE A 581 22.37 -8.45 -12.62
N LEU A 582 21.18 -7.89 -12.89
CA LEU A 582 20.41 -8.21 -14.09
C LEU A 582 20.99 -7.53 -15.35
N SER A 583 21.49 -6.29 -15.28
CA SER A 583 22.19 -5.66 -16.42
C SER A 583 23.50 -6.40 -16.73
N TRP A 584 24.27 -6.78 -15.70
CA TRP A 584 25.44 -7.64 -15.85
C TRP A 584 25.13 -8.98 -16.57
N VAL A 585 23.97 -9.59 -16.28
CA VAL A 585 23.53 -10.82 -16.96
C VAL A 585 23.08 -10.56 -18.40
N ILE A 586 22.50 -9.39 -18.71
CA ILE A 586 22.19 -9.00 -20.10
C ILE A 586 23.50 -8.92 -20.91
N GLU A 587 24.43 -8.08 -20.46
CA GLU A 587 25.76 -7.85 -21.05
C GLU A 587 26.55 -9.17 -21.19
N SER A 588 26.63 -9.95 -20.10
CA SER A 588 27.32 -11.27 -20.09
C SER A 588 26.64 -12.37 -20.92
N THR A 589 25.48 -12.13 -21.54
CA THR A 589 24.80 -13.12 -22.39
C THR A 589 24.72 -12.72 -23.87
N GLU A 590 25.33 -11.62 -24.31
CA GLU A 590 25.28 -11.16 -25.70
C GLU A 590 25.95 -12.14 -26.70
N ASP A 591 27.16 -12.62 -26.40
CA ASP A 591 27.92 -13.57 -27.24
C ASP A 591 27.28 -14.97 -27.39
N TYR A 592 26.23 -15.28 -26.62
CA TYR A 592 25.73 -16.64 -26.45
C TYR A 592 24.46 -16.92 -27.26
N GLY A 593 24.47 -17.99 -28.06
CA GLY A 593 23.29 -18.41 -28.81
C GLY A 593 22.09 -18.77 -27.90
N LEU A 594 20.88 -18.39 -28.34
CA LEU A 594 19.59 -18.46 -27.62
C LEU A 594 19.38 -19.66 -26.68
N ALA A 595 19.81 -20.88 -27.05
CA ALA A 595 19.65 -22.07 -26.22
C ALA A 595 20.52 -22.05 -24.94
N ALA A 596 21.76 -21.53 -25.02
CA ALA A 596 22.63 -21.34 -23.86
C ALA A 596 22.10 -20.23 -22.95
N VAL A 597 21.69 -19.12 -23.55
CA VAL A 597 21.08 -17.98 -22.83
C VAL A 597 19.78 -18.39 -22.13
N THR A 598 18.94 -19.20 -22.77
CA THR A 598 17.74 -19.76 -22.13
C THR A 598 18.10 -20.58 -20.89
N PHE A 599 19.20 -21.35 -20.92
CA PHE A 599 19.65 -22.11 -19.76
C PHE A 599 20.23 -21.21 -18.65
N ILE A 600 21.03 -20.20 -19.01
CA ILE A 600 21.59 -19.22 -18.06
C ILE A 600 20.46 -18.44 -17.39
N MET A 601 19.54 -17.84 -18.16
CA MET A 601 18.38 -17.12 -17.65
C MET A 601 17.46 -18.02 -16.82
N ALA A 602 17.36 -19.31 -17.15
CA ALA A 602 16.64 -20.27 -16.32
C ALA A 602 17.33 -20.55 -14.98
N ALA A 603 18.65 -20.73 -14.96
CA ALA A 603 19.41 -20.96 -13.72
C ALA A 603 19.41 -19.72 -12.82
N VAL A 604 19.64 -18.53 -13.40
CA VAL A 604 19.59 -17.24 -12.72
C VAL A 604 18.19 -16.97 -12.16
N GLY A 605 17.16 -17.00 -13.02
CA GLY A 605 15.78 -16.76 -12.60
C GLY A 605 15.30 -17.73 -11.52
N LEU A 606 15.60 -19.02 -11.65
CA LEU A 606 15.28 -20.02 -10.62
C LEU A 606 15.95 -19.70 -9.27
N THR A 607 17.22 -19.30 -9.30
CA THR A 607 17.97 -18.90 -8.09
C THR A 607 17.35 -17.65 -7.45
N MET A 608 17.01 -16.64 -8.27
CA MET A 608 16.34 -15.42 -7.81
C MET A 608 14.98 -15.71 -7.15
N PHE A 609 14.15 -16.57 -7.76
CA PHE A 609 12.88 -16.99 -7.14
C PHE A 609 13.06 -17.77 -5.83
N LEU A 610 14.21 -18.40 -5.59
CA LEU A 610 14.50 -19.10 -4.33
C LEU A 610 14.91 -18.15 -3.19
N LEU A 611 15.18 -16.88 -3.49
CA LEU A 611 15.46 -15.84 -2.50
C LEU A 611 14.14 -15.19 -2.01
N PRO A 612 13.88 -15.12 -0.69
CA PRO A 612 12.65 -14.56 -0.14
C PRO A 612 12.23 -13.14 -0.60
N PRO A 613 13.16 -12.18 -0.79
CA PRO A 613 12.79 -10.78 -0.99
C PRO A 613 12.69 -10.37 -2.47
N VAL A 614 13.08 -11.22 -3.43
CA VAL A 614 13.15 -10.86 -4.84
C VAL A 614 11.76 -10.93 -5.48
N PRO A 615 11.23 -9.83 -6.07
CA PRO A 615 9.97 -9.86 -6.79
C PRO A 615 10.11 -10.63 -8.11
N GLY A 616 9.06 -11.36 -8.52
CA GLY A 616 9.09 -12.13 -9.77
C GLY A 616 9.00 -11.30 -11.04
N VAL A 617 8.45 -10.08 -10.96
CA VAL A 617 8.13 -9.25 -12.14
C VAL A 617 9.40 -8.83 -12.92
N PRO A 618 10.48 -8.32 -12.30
CA PRO A 618 11.73 -8.04 -13.02
C PRO A 618 12.34 -9.27 -13.70
N VAL A 619 12.22 -10.46 -13.11
CA VAL A 619 12.74 -11.70 -13.71
C VAL A 619 12.00 -12.04 -15.02
N TYR A 620 10.67 -11.89 -15.06
CA TYR A 620 9.90 -12.08 -16.30
C TYR A 620 10.16 -10.98 -17.34
N LEU A 621 10.47 -9.76 -16.89
CA LEU A 621 10.79 -8.64 -17.77
C LEU A 621 12.12 -8.85 -18.49
N VAL A 622 13.20 -9.14 -17.76
CA VAL A 622 14.52 -9.39 -18.34
C VAL A 622 14.52 -10.65 -19.19
N LEU A 623 13.74 -11.67 -18.83
CA LEU A 623 13.47 -12.83 -19.70
C LEU A 623 12.74 -12.46 -21.00
N GLY A 624 11.94 -11.39 -21.00
CA GLY A 624 11.34 -10.79 -22.18
C GLY A 624 12.35 -10.06 -23.07
N ILE A 625 13.23 -9.25 -22.45
CA ILE A 625 14.32 -8.51 -23.11
C ILE A 625 15.31 -9.50 -23.75
N VAL A 626 16.04 -10.26 -22.93
CA VAL A 626 17.21 -11.07 -23.31
C VAL A 626 16.87 -12.14 -24.35
N LEU A 627 15.77 -12.89 -24.16
CA LEU A 627 15.39 -13.94 -25.11
C LEU A 627 14.70 -13.39 -26.37
N THR A 628 14.28 -12.12 -26.36
CA THR A 628 13.89 -11.43 -27.60
C THR A 628 15.12 -10.98 -28.37
N ALA A 629 16.09 -10.32 -27.72
CA ALA A 629 17.36 -9.94 -28.35
C ALA A 629 18.02 -11.14 -29.06
N GLN A 630 18.20 -12.25 -28.34
CA GLN A 630 18.85 -13.46 -28.87
C GLN A 630 18.00 -14.27 -29.87
N GLY A 631 16.71 -13.97 -29.99
CA GLY A 631 15.80 -14.71 -30.87
C GLY A 631 15.26 -13.91 -32.06
N TYR A 632 15.35 -12.57 -32.02
CA TYR A 632 14.70 -11.65 -32.95
C TYR A 632 15.08 -11.94 -34.40
N ALA A 633 16.39 -11.91 -34.71
CA ALA A 633 16.90 -12.13 -36.07
C ALA A 633 16.64 -13.55 -36.63
N SER A 634 16.39 -14.55 -35.78
CA SER A 634 16.18 -15.95 -36.21
C SER A 634 14.71 -16.37 -36.30
N TYR A 635 13.83 -15.82 -35.45
CA TYR A 635 12.45 -16.29 -35.28
C TYR A 635 11.39 -15.17 -35.25
N GLY A 636 11.80 -13.90 -35.14
CA GLY A 636 10.92 -12.75 -35.01
C GLY A 636 10.33 -12.58 -33.60
N TRP A 637 10.08 -11.33 -33.22
CA TRP A 637 9.66 -10.95 -31.86
C TRP A 637 8.39 -11.65 -31.36
N VAL A 638 7.45 -11.98 -32.25
CA VAL A 638 6.20 -12.67 -31.85
C VAL A 638 6.52 -14.07 -31.31
N PHE A 639 7.47 -14.79 -31.92
CA PHE A 639 7.87 -16.11 -31.45
C PHE A 639 8.64 -16.01 -30.12
N THR A 640 9.55 -15.03 -29.99
CA THR A 640 10.34 -14.86 -28.76
C THR A 640 9.45 -14.49 -27.57
N VAL A 641 8.46 -13.59 -27.72
CA VAL A 641 7.50 -13.27 -26.65
C VAL A 641 6.79 -14.52 -26.13
N PHE A 642 6.29 -15.38 -27.02
CA PHE A 642 5.65 -16.64 -26.60
C PHE A 642 6.66 -17.61 -25.97
N PHE A 643 7.88 -17.70 -26.52
CA PHE A 643 8.95 -18.53 -25.97
C PHE A 643 9.36 -18.09 -24.55
N SER A 644 9.68 -16.80 -24.34
CA SER A 644 9.92 -16.20 -23.02
C SER A 644 8.76 -16.43 -22.06
N THR A 645 7.51 -16.31 -22.53
CA THR A 645 6.32 -16.59 -21.70
C THR A 645 6.28 -18.06 -21.25
N PHE A 646 6.60 -19.01 -22.13
CA PHE A 646 6.66 -20.43 -21.78
C PHE A 646 7.86 -20.77 -20.87
N VAL A 647 9.03 -20.18 -21.09
CA VAL A 647 10.20 -20.33 -20.21
C VAL A 647 9.90 -19.73 -18.83
N GLY A 648 9.28 -18.55 -18.76
CA GLY A 648 8.88 -17.90 -17.51
C GLY A 648 7.84 -18.70 -16.74
N LEU A 649 6.83 -19.26 -17.43
CA LEU A 649 5.86 -20.18 -16.81
C LEU A 649 6.55 -21.46 -16.31
N GLY A 650 7.49 -22.02 -17.07
CA GLY A 650 8.30 -23.17 -16.67
C GLY A 650 9.11 -22.89 -15.41
N LEU A 651 9.80 -21.75 -15.36
CA LEU A 651 10.55 -21.27 -14.20
C LEU A 651 9.67 -21.08 -12.98
N LYS A 652 8.51 -20.45 -13.15
CA LYS A 652 7.54 -20.25 -12.08
C LYS A 652 7.04 -21.57 -11.50
N LEU A 653 6.66 -22.52 -12.34
CA LEU A 653 6.20 -23.84 -11.89
C LEU A 653 7.34 -24.64 -11.24
N LEU A 654 8.55 -24.61 -11.80
CA LEU A 654 9.74 -25.27 -11.23
C LEU A 654 10.14 -24.68 -9.87
N SER A 655 10.17 -23.36 -9.75
CA SER A 655 10.47 -22.71 -8.47
C SER A 655 9.40 -23.01 -7.43
N ASN A 656 8.11 -22.97 -7.81
CA ASN A 656 7.03 -23.40 -6.92
C ASN A 656 7.21 -24.86 -6.42
N ILE A 657 7.72 -25.79 -7.25
CA ILE A 657 8.08 -27.15 -6.79
C ILE A 657 9.18 -27.10 -5.73
N LEU A 658 10.28 -26.37 -5.97
CA LEU A 658 11.42 -26.30 -5.05
C LEU A 658 11.04 -25.58 -3.74
N GLN A 659 10.43 -24.40 -3.83
CA GLN A 659 9.91 -23.62 -2.71
C GLN A 659 8.92 -24.45 -1.87
N GLN A 660 8.01 -25.21 -2.48
CA GLN A 660 7.04 -26.02 -1.74
C GLN A 660 7.67 -27.26 -1.11
N LYS A 661 8.46 -28.05 -1.85
CA LYS A 661 8.94 -29.37 -1.41
C LYS A 661 10.29 -29.37 -0.71
N PHE A 662 11.28 -28.62 -1.18
CA PHE A 662 12.62 -28.61 -0.60
C PHE A 662 12.73 -27.60 0.56
N ILE A 663 12.03 -26.46 0.46
CA ILE A 663 12.01 -25.43 1.51
C ILE A 663 10.80 -25.62 2.43
N GLY A 664 9.58 -25.40 1.96
CA GLY A 664 8.39 -25.32 2.79
C GLY A 664 8.04 -26.58 3.57
N GLU A 665 8.07 -27.75 2.93
CA GLU A 665 7.77 -29.03 3.60
C GLU A 665 8.84 -29.41 4.62
N ASN A 666 10.11 -29.11 4.35
CA ASN A 666 11.21 -29.28 5.31
C ASN A 666 11.06 -28.30 6.51
N LEU A 667 10.75 -27.03 6.23
CA LEU A 667 10.43 -26.03 7.26
C LEU A 667 9.20 -26.40 8.10
N SER A 668 8.26 -27.19 7.57
CA SER A 668 7.07 -27.66 8.30
C SER A 668 7.40 -28.45 9.57
N HIS A 669 8.58 -29.08 9.66
CA HIS A 669 8.96 -29.85 10.83
C HIS A 669 9.24 -28.95 12.05
N TYR A 670 9.73 -27.73 11.84
CA TYR A 670 10.10 -26.82 12.92
C TYR A 670 8.88 -26.09 13.51
N VAL A 671 8.54 -26.41 14.77
CA VAL A 671 7.41 -25.78 15.50
C VAL A 671 7.50 -24.25 15.46
N LYS A 672 8.68 -23.67 15.71
CA LYS A 672 8.90 -22.21 15.66
C LYS A 672 8.58 -21.57 14.30
N VAL A 673 8.72 -22.30 13.19
CA VAL A 673 8.41 -21.78 11.85
C VAL A 673 6.90 -21.83 11.59
N ARG A 674 6.24 -22.94 11.96
CA ARG A 674 4.77 -23.03 11.97
C ARG A 674 4.13 -21.96 12.86
N GLN A 675 4.74 -21.69 14.01
CA GLN A 675 4.35 -20.65 14.97
C GLN A 675 4.54 -19.24 14.40
N PHE A 676 5.69 -18.91 13.83
CA PHE A 676 5.95 -17.63 13.17
C PHE A 676 4.98 -17.35 12.01
N VAL A 677 4.63 -18.38 11.24
CA VAL A 677 3.63 -18.34 10.16
C VAL A 677 2.18 -18.29 10.71
N ASN A 678 1.99 -18.50 12.01
CA ASN A 678 0.71 -18.52 12.71
C ASN A 678 -0.31 -19.47 12.05
N VAL A 679 0.08 -20.74 11.90
CA VAL A 679 -0.76 -21.80 11.28
C VAL A 679 -2.11 -22.00 11.99
N ASN A 680 -2.21 -21.64 13.27
CA ASN A 680 -3.41 -21.75 14.08
C ASN A 680 -4.39 -20.58 13.91
N SER A 681 -3.99 -19.47 13.26
CA SER A 681 -4.89 -18.34 13.00
C SER A 681 -6.07 -18.71 12.09
N THR A 682 -7.22 -18.07 12.30
CA THR A 682 -8.42 -18.23 11.45
C THR A 682 -8.12 -17.94 9.97
N LEU A 683 -7.29 -16.93 9.68
CA LEU A 683 -6.87 -16.61 8.32
C LEU A 683 -6.06 -17.75 7.70
N MET A 684 -5.09 -18.33 8.44
CA MET A 684 -4.26 -19.40 7.88
C MET A 684 -5.00 -20.72 7.73
N ARG A 685 -5.92 -21.03 8.66
CA ARG A 685 -6.86 -22.15 8.56
C ARG A 685 -7.81 -21.97 7.36
N ALA A 686 -8.29 -20.76 7.10
CA ALA A 686 -9.06 -20.43 5.89
C ALA A 686 -8.22 -20.58 4.60
N THR A 687 -6.97 -20.10 4.57
CA THR A 687 -6.03 -20.33 3.45
C THR A 687 -5.84 -21.82 3.17
N ARG A 688 -5.55 -22.62 4.20
CA ARG A 688 -5.43 -24.09 4.08
C ARG A 688 -6.68 -24.73 3.48
N LEU A 689 -7.86 -24.29 3.92
CA LEU A 689 -9.16 -24.79 3.47
C LEU A 689 -9.52 -24.38 2.02
N VAL A 690 -9.06 -23.22 1.55
CA VAL A 690 -9.27 -22.77 0.16
C VAL A 690 -8.29 -23.47 -0.78
N LEU A 691 -7.01 -23.54 -0.42
CA LEU A 691 -5.96 -24.12 -1.26
C LEU A 691 -6.00 -25.66 -1.28
N GLY A 692 -6.36 -26.31 -0.17
CA GLY A 692 -6.48 -27.76 -0.06
C GLY A 692 -7.65 -28.37 -0.83
N LYS A 693 -8.66 -27.55 -1.21
CA LYS A 693 -9.82 -28.02 -1.99
C LYS A 693 -9.38 -28.54 -3.36
N SER A 694 -9.78 -29.76 -3.70
CA SER A 694 -9.41 -30.40 -4.97
C SER A 694 -10.02 -29.66 -6.18
N GLY A 695 -9.23 -29.60 -7.27
CA GLY A 695 -9.61 -28.97 -8.53
C GLY A 695 -9.20 -27.50 -8.66
N PHE A 696 -9.54 -26.92 -9.81
CA PHE A 696 -9.28 -25.52 -10.14
C PHE A 696 -10.40 -24.62 -9.61
N SER A 697 -10.07 -23.55 -8.89
CA SER A 697 -11.05 -22.59 -8.36
C SER A 697 -10.48 -21.17 -8.36
N VAL A 698 -11.33 -20.18 -8.62
CA VAL A 698 -10.91 -18.77 -8.67
C VAL A 698 -10.29 -18.30 -7.34
N PRO A 699 -10.85 -18.64 -6.14
CA PRO A 699 -10.20 -18.35 -4.86
C PRO A 699 -8.78 -18.91 -4.75
N LYS A 700 -8.56 -20.18 -5.16
CA LYS A 700 -7.24 -20.81 -5.12
C LYS A 700 -6.25 -20.07 -6.02
N SER A 701 -6.61 -19.85 -7.29
CA SER A 701 -5.72 -19.19 -8.24
C SER A 701 -5.44 -17.74 -7.88
N ALA A 702 -6.41 -17.01 -7.33
CA ALA A 702 -6.18 -15.66 -6.84
C ALA A 702 -5.09 -15.65 -5.74
N ILE A 703 -5.21 -16.51 -4.72
CA ILE A 703 -4.21 -16.62 -3.64
C ILE A 703 -2.83 -17.00 -4.18
N LEU A 704 -2.75 -17.96 -5.11
CA LEU A 704 -1.49 -18.49 -5.65
C LEU A 704 -0.82 -17.60 -6.72
N ILE A 705 -1.42 -16.46 -7.08
CA ILE A 705 -0.91 -15.50 -8.08
C ILE A 705 -0.75 -14.11 -7.46
N GLY A 706 -1.71 -13.69 -6.63
CA GLY A 706 -1.68 -12.39 -5.96
C GLY A 706 -0.91 -12.37 -4.63
N GLY A 707 -0.62 -13.53 -4.04
CA GLY A 707 0.33 -13.62 -2.92
C GLY A 707 1.77 -13.51 -3.41
N PRO A 708 2.69 -12.92 -2.62
CA PRO A 708 4.11 -12.83 -3.00
C PRO A 708 4.71 -14.22 -3.18
N ASP A 709 5.53 -14.38 -4.22
CA ASP A 709 5.94 -15.66 -4.79
C ASP A 709 6.54 -16.65 -3.78
N TRP A 710 7.70 -16.31 -3.21
CA TRP A 710 8.40 -17.20 -2.30
C TRP A 710 7.60 -17.50 -1.03
N PRO A 711 7.02 -16.51 -0.30
CA PRO A 711 6.21 -16.80 0.88
C PRO A 711 5.01 -17.70 0.59
N THR A 712 4.34 -17.53 -0.55
CA THR A 712 3.12 -18.27 -0.88
C THR A 712 3.40 -19.75 -1.18
N SER A 713 4.45 -20.05 -1.95
CA SER A 713 4.84 -21.42 -2.25
C SER A 713 5.44 -22.15 -1.05
N VAL A 714 6.29 -21.47 -0.27
CA VAL A 714 6.85 -22.02 0.98
C VAL A 714 5.74 -22.30 1.99
N LEU A 715 4.76 -21.39 2.11
CA LEU A 715 3.57 -21.60 2.93
C LEU A 715 2.76 -22.83 2.49
N CYS A 716 2.61 -23.07 1.18
CA CYS A 716 1.95 -24.28 0.68
C CYS A 716 2.67 -25.58 1.11
N GLY A 717 3.99 -25.52 1.31
CA GLY A 717 4.79 -26.62 1.86
C GLY A 717 4.62 -26.77 3.37
N ILE A 718 4.63 -25.66 4.11
CA ILE A 718 4.42 -25.65 5.57
C ILE A 718 3.03 -26.20 5.92
N LEU A 719 2.00 -25.86 5.13
CA LEU A 719 0.63 -26.39 5.25
C LEU A 719 0.45 -27.81 4.68
N ARG A 720 1.52 -28.42 4.13
CA ARG A 720 1.60 -29.75 3.50
C ARG A 720 0.52 -29.99 2.44
N LEU A 721 0.32 -29.00 1.56
CA LEU A 721 -0.65 -29.08 0.48
C LEU A 721 -0.17 -29.98 -0.66
N SER A 722 -1.10 -30.53 -1.44
CA SER A 722 -0.77 -31.42 -2.57
C SER A 722 -0.20 -30.63 -3.75
N LEU A 723 1.08 -30.87 -4.09
CA LEU A 723 1.85 -30.16 -5.12
C LEU A 723 1.09 -29.96 -6.44
N CYS A 724 0.51 -31.03 -7.01
CA CYS A 724 -0.22 -30.93 -8.27
C CYS A 724 -1.42 -29.96 -8.21
N GLN A 725 -2.09 -29.85 -7.06
CA GLN A 725 -3.20 -28.92 -6.86
C GLN A 725 -2.74 -27.47 -6.73
N VAL A 726 -1.53 -27.24 -6.23
CA VAL A 726 -0.89 -25.92 -6.18
C VAL A 726 -0.46 -25.51 -7.59
N LEU A 727 0.30 -26.36 -8.30
CA LEU A 727 0.76 -26.08 -9.67
C LEU A 727 -0.41 -25.79 -10.63
N ILE A 728 -1.47 -26.60 -10.62
CA ILE A 728 -2.70 -26.36 -11.41
C ILE A 728 -3.39 -25.05 -11.00
N GLY A 729 -3.33 -24.70 -9.71
CA GLY A 729 -3.84 -23.42 -9.20
C GLY A 729 -3.01 -22.22 -9.65
N THR A 730 -1.68 -22.36 -9.76
CA THR A 730 -0.75 -21.31 -10.21
C THR A 730 -0.80 -21.10 -11.73
N LEU A 731 -1.15 -22.09 -12.57
CA LEU A 731 -1.14 -21.97 -14.04
C LEU A 731 -1.67 -20.64 -14.65
N PRO A 732 -2.73 -19.98 -14.14
CA PRO A 732 -3.19 -18.69 -14.66
C PRO A 732 -2.22 -17.52 -14.43
N VAL A 733 -1.09 -17.72 -13.73
CA VAL A 733 0.02 -16.76 -13.66
C VAL A 733 0.55 -16.38 -15.04
N ILE A 734 0.30 -17.21 -16.08
CA ILE A 734 0.56 -16.84 -17.48
C ILE A 734 -0.12 -15.52 -17.90
N PHE A 735 -1.25 -15.14 -17.29
CA PHE A 735 -1.90 -13.83 -17.55
C PHE A 735 -1.13 -12.63 -16.97
N LEU A 736 -0.13 -12.87 -16.10
CA LEU A 736 0.83 -11.89 -15.63
C LEU A 736 2.18 -12.05 -16.35
N ILE A 737 2.68 -13.28 -16.53
CA ILE A 737 3.97 -13.51 -17.21
C ILE A 737 3.92 -13.03 -18.66
N PHE A 738 2.83 -13.28 -19.40
CA PHE A 738 2.69 -12.85 -20.79
C PHE A 738 2.83 -11.34 -20.98
N PRO A 739 2.05 -10.46 -20.31
CA PRO A 739 2.22 -9.01 -20.48
C PRO A 739 3.58 -8.50 -19.97
N THR A 740 4.20 -9.10 -18.95
CA THR A 740 5.54 -8.70 -18.50
C THR A 740 6.63 -9.09 -19.50
N CYS A 741 6.60 -10.31 -20.06
CA CYS A 741 7.53 -10.73 -21.10
C CYS A 741 7.30 -9.96 -22.41
N LEU A 742 6.04 -9.60 -22.71
CA LEU A 742 5.70 -8.72 -23.83
C LEU A 742 6.23 -7.30 -23.61
N THR A 743 6.12 -6.71 -22.41
CA THR A 743 6.82 -5.45 -22.09
C THR A 743 8.32 -5.59 -22.33
N GLY A 744 8.97 -6.62 -21.79
CA GLY A 744 10.41 -6.79 -21.94
C GLY A 744 10.85 -6.88 -23.40
N ALA A 745 10.10 -7.62 -24.21
CA ALA A 745 10.33 -7.66 -25.66
C ALA A 745 10.11 -6.30 -26.33
N LEU A 746 9.07 -5.55 -25.94
CA LEU A 746 8.77 -4.23 -26.50
C LEU A 746 9.79 -3.16 -26.10
N LEU A 747 10.37 -3.23 -24.89
CA LEU A 747 11.50 -2.39 -24.49
C LEU A 747 12.74 -2.67 -25.36
N TYR A 748 13.00 -3.95 -25.67
CA TYR A 748 14.06 -4.29 -26.64
C TYR A 748 13.74 -3.80 -28.06
N LEU A 749 12.49 -3.86 -28.51
CA LEU A 749 12.10 -3.30 -29.82
C LEU A 749 12.10 -1.76 -29.85
N GLU A 750 12.00 -1.10 -28.69
CA GLU A 750 12.19 0.35 -28.53
C GLU A 750 13.68 0.74 -28.58
N SER A 751 14.58 -0.14 -28.12
CA SER A 751 16.04 -0.01 -28.27
C SER A 751 16.59 -0.62 -29.56
N LEU A 752 15.78 -0.79 -30.61
CA LEU A 752 16.24 -1.16 -31.95
C LEU A 752 16.38 0.08 -32.81
N GLU A 753 17.58 0.26 -33.37
CA GLU A 753 18.01 1.46 -34.06
C GLU A 753 18.29 1.19 -35.54
N THR A 754 18.06 2.21 -36.37
CA THR A 754 18.46 2.23 -37.78
C THR A 754 19.81 2.92 -37.94
N ASP A 755 20.46 2.74 -39.10
CA ASP A 755 21.76 3.36 -39.47
C ASP A 755 21.84 4.90 -39.25
N ASN A 756 20.70 5.56 -39.04
CA ASN A 756 20.57 7.00 -38.83
C ASN A 756 20.26 7.39 -37.36
N GLY A 757 20.42 6.50 -36.37
CA GLY A 757 20.09 6.78 -34.96
C GLY A 757 18.59 7.04 -34.72
N ASN A 758 17.73 6.39 -35.50
CA ASN A 758 16.26 6.50 -35.37
C ASN A 758 15.65 5.12 -35.09
N PRO A 759 14.56 5.03 -34.31
CA PRO A 759 13.99 3.75 -33.86
C PRO A 759 13.42 2.95 -35.05
N GLU A 760 13.77 1.66 -35.15
CA GLU A 760 13.22 0.74 -36.17
C GLU A 760 11.70 0.58 -35.98
N ILE A 761 11.23 0.56 -34.73
CA ILE A 761 9.84 0.23 -34.38
C ILE A 761 9.24 1.30 -33.45
N PRO A 762 8.82 2.47 -33.98
CA PRO A 762 8.40 3.62 -33.16
C PRO A 762 7.17 3.37 -32.28
N TRP A 763 6.29 2.41 -32.62
CA TRP A 763 5.13 2.08 -31.78
C TRP A 763 5.48 1.25 -30.51
N ALA A 764 6.72 0.76 -30.40
CA ALA A 764 7.12 -0.19 -29.37
C ALA A 764 7.01 0.38 -27.95
N GLY A 765 7.53 1.58 -27.69
CA GLY A 765 7.49 2.23 -26.37
C GLY A 765 6.08 2.52 -25.86
N SER A 766 5.20 2.98 -26.75
CA SER A 766 3.76 3.11 -26.46
C SER A 766 3.14 1.79 -26.01
N ALA A 767 3.45 0.70 -26.73
CA ALA A 767 2.95 -0.61 -26.38
C ALA A 767 3.56 -1.12 -25.05
N ALA A 768 4.86 -0.90 -24.82
CA ALA A 768 5.55 -1.25 -23.58
C ALA A 768 4.92 -0.56 -22.35
N ALA A 769 4.68 0.76 -22.43
CA ALA A 769 4.01 1.52 -21.37
C ALA A 769 2.58 1.00 -21.09
N ILE A 770 1.82 0.65 -22.14
CA ILE A 770 0.48 0.07 -22.00
C ILE A 770 0.54 -1.34 -21.38
N THR A 771 1.53 -2.19 -21.73
CA THR A 771 1.67 -3.53 -21.15
C THR A 771 2.25 -3.51 -19.74
N ILE A 772 3.06 -2.51 -19.37
CA ILE A 772 3.42 -2.21 -17.96
C ILE A 772 2.15 -1.88 -17.17
N ALA A 773 1.35 -0.91 -17.62
CA ALA A 773 0.12 -0.52 -16.93
C ALA A 773 -0.86 -1.70 -16.76
N PHE A 774 -0.97 -2.56 -17.77
CA PHE A 774 -1.75 -3.81 -17.68
C PHE A 774 -1.14 -4.81 -16.69
N THR A 775 0.19 -4.94 -16.64
CA THR A 775 0.90 -5.79 -15.67
C THR A 775 0.67 -5.33 -14.23
N VAL A 776 0.77 -4.02 -13.95
CA VAL A 776 0.41 -3.42 -12.65
C VAL A 776 -1.02 -3.80 -12.27
N LEU A 777 -1.96 -3.64 -13.20
CA LEU A 777 -3.38 -3.91 -12.99
C LEU A 777 -3.64 -5.40 -12.69
N VAL A 778 -2.99 -6.33 -13.40
CA VAL A 778 -3.12 -7.77 -13.16
C VAL A 778 -2.49 -8.17 -11.82
N GLN A 779 -1.30 -7.67 -11.49
CA GLN A 779 -0.64 -7.94 -10.20
C GLN A 779 -1.52 -7.45 -9.03
N THR A 780 -1.87 -6.17 -9.01
CA THR A 780 -2.71 -5.57 -7.96
C THR A 780 -4.10 -6.21 -7.91
N GLY A 781 -4.73 -6.46 -9.07
CA GLY A 781 -6.06 -7.05 -9.18
C GLY A 781 -6.12 -8.49 -8.67
N SER A 782 -5.10 -9.30 -8.94
CA SER A 782 -5.02 -10.68 -8.42
C SER A 782 -4.86 -10.70 -6.89
N MET A 783 -4.04 -9.79 -6.33
CA MET A 783 -3.86 -9.62 -4.89
C MET A 783 -5.13 -9.15 -4.18
N LEU A 784 -5.87 -8.20 -4.78
CA LEU A 784 -7.21 -7.80 -4.30
C LEU A 784 -8.18 -8.98 -4.23
N VAL A 785 -8.29 -9.75 -5.32
CA VAL A 785 -9.22 -10.89 -5.41
C VAL A 785 -8.81 -12.02 -4.45
N ALA A 786 -7.51 -12.17 -4.16
CA ALA A 786 -7.00 -13.09 -3.14
C ALA A 786 -7.49 -12.69 -1.74
N VAL A 787 -7.27 -11.44 -1.34
CA VAL A 787 -7.69 -10.92 -0.02
C VAL A 787 -9.21 -11.02 0.14
N TYR A 788 -9.98 -10.62 -0.87
CA TYR A 788 -11.44 -10.73 -0.87
C TYR A 788 -11.92 -12.16 -0.62
N TYR A 789 -11.39 -13.15 -1.35
CA TYR A 789 -11.81 -14.54 -1.18
C TYR A 789 -11.29 -15.18 0.11
N LEU A 790 -10.16 -14.73 0.67
CA LEU A 790 -9.67 -15.17 1.98
C LEU A 790 -10.56 -14.68 3.12
N GLU A 791 -10.92 -13.39 3.13
CA GLU A 791 -11.88 -12.87 4.10
C GLU A 791 -13.25 -13.53 3.96
N GLN A 792 -13.75 -13.66 2.72
CA GLN A 792 -15.02 -14.35 2.45
C GLN A 792 -14.99 -15.80 2.95
N ALA A 793 -13.88 -16.51 2.80
CA ALA A 793 -13.73 -17.88 3.29
C ALA A 793 -13.65 -17.96 4.82
N ALA A 794 -13.00 -16.99 5.48
CA ALA A 794 -12.90 -16.92 6.93
C ALA A 794 -14.24 -16.54 7.61
N GLU A 795 -15.04 -15.67 6.98
CA GLU A 795 -16.35 -15.25 7.47
C GLU A 795 -17.45 -16.27 7.13
N GLN A 796 -17.64 -16.61 5.84
CA GLN A 796 -18.79 -17.39 5.37
C GLN A 796 -18.67 -18.90 5.62
N ARG A 797 -17.46 -19.40 5.87
CA ARG A 797 -17.22 -20.82 6.19
C ARG A 797 -16.56 -20.98 7.56
N LYS A 798 -16.86 -20.08 8.50
CA LYS A 798 -16.26 -20.08 9.84
C LYS A 798 -16.33 -21.46 10.51
N GLU A 799 -17.44 -22.18 10.38
CA GLU A 799 -17.60 -23.54 10.92
C GLU A 799 -16.64 -24.56 10.28
N GLU A 800 -16.49 -24.56 8.95
CA GLU A 800 -15.49 -25.42 8.26
C GLU A 800 -14.05 -25.05 8.65
N VAL A 801 -13.78 -23.75 8.85
CA VAL A 801 -12.47 -23.25 9.28
C VAL A 801 -12.18 -23.64 10.74
N ASP A 802 -13.17 -23.52 11.62
CA ASP A 802 -13.06 -23.84 13.04
C ASP A 802 -13.05 -25.35 13.33
N ALA A 803 -13.53 -26.18 12.39
CA ALA A 803 -13.39 -27.64 12.42
C ALA A 803 -11.97 -28.16 12.05
N ILE A 804 -11.06 -27.32 11.54
CA ILE A 804 -9.69 -27.73 11.22
C ILE A 804 -8.91 -27.89 12.52
N GLU A 805 -8.37 -29.09 12.79
CA GLU A 805 -7.60 -29.36 14.02
C GLU A 805 -6.46 -28.33 14.21
N ILE A 806 -6.38 -27.82 15.44
CA ILE A 806 -5.36 -26.89 15.90
C ILE A 806 -4.05 -27.65 16.09
N ASP A 807 -2.96 -27.12 15.54
CA ASP A 807 -1.62 -27.65 15.73
C ASP A 807 -1.23 -27.50 17.21
N ARG A 808 -1.20 -28.64 17.92
CA ARG A 808 -1.05 -28.71 19.38
C ARG A 808 0.34 -28.26 19.83
N GLU A 809 1.38 -28.70 19.13
CA GLU A 809 2.77 -28.33 19.40
C GLU A 809 2.98 -26.82 19.28
N VAL A 810 2.38 -26.22 18.24
CA VAL A 810 2.39 -24.77 18.01
C VAL A 810 1.57 -24.05 19.06
N LYS A 811 0.37 -24.54 19.41
CA LYS A 811 -0.44 -23.92 20.47
C LYS A 811 0.29 -23.91 21.80
N GLU A 812 0.89 -25.04 22.21
CA GLU A 812 1.68 -25.09 23.43
C GLU A 812 2.91 -24.17 23.39
N ALA A 813 3.51 -23.96 22.21
CA ALA A 813 4.57 -22.97 22.03
C ALA A 813 4.05 -21.53 22.19
N ASP A 814 2.89 -21.22 21.61
CA ASP A 814 2.23 -19.91 21.76
C ASP A 814 1.80 -19.63 23.20
N ASP A 815 1.23 -20.62 23.91
CA ASP A 815 0.83 -20.53 25.32
C ASP A 815 2.07 -20.28 26.21
N ARG A 816 3.18 -20.99 25.97
CA ARG A 816 4.48 -20.77 26.66
C ARG A 816 5.07 -19.40 26.35
N ASP A 817 5.07 -18.99 25.08
CA ASP A 817 5.60 -17.70 24.66
C ASP A 817 4.69 -16.54 25.10
N GLU A 818 3.39 -16.75 25.32
CA GLU A 818 2.51 -15.73 25.90
C GLU A 818 2.82 -15.52 27.38
N HIS A 819 3.05 -16.60 28.13
CA HIS A 819 3.53 -16.51 29.51
C HIS A 819 4.89 -15.79 29.57
N TRP A 820 5.85 -16.17 28.71
CA TRP A 820 7.14 -15.49 28.64
C TRP A 820 7.01 -14.02 28.23
N ARG A 821 6.17 -13.70 27.22
CA ARG A 821 5.87 -12.31 26.82
C ARG A 821 5.30 -11.48 27.97
N LYS A 822 4.42 -12.04 28.80
CA LYS A 822 3.88 -11.36 30.00
C LYS A 822 4.97 -11.04 31.02
N CYS A 823 5.79 -12.03 31.40
CA CYS A 823 6.92 -11.79 32.31
C CYS A 823 7.96 -10.81 31.72
N TYR A 824 8.31 -10.95 30.44
CA TYR A 824 9.24 -10.07 29.74
C TYR A 824 8.73 -8.63 29.70
N ALA A 825 7.46 -8.40 29.31
CA ALA A 825 6.85 -7.08 29.27
C ALA A 825 6.81 -6.38 30.64
N THR A 826 6.66 -7.12 31.73
CA THR A 826 6.76 -6.58 33.10
C THR A 826 8.19 -6.10 33.43
N ILE A 827 9.23 -6.80 32.96
CA ILE A 827 10.63 -6.44 33.16
C ILE A 827 11.06 -5.29 32.22
N THR A 828 10.61 -5.33 30.95
CA THR A 828 10.95 -4.33 29.93
C THR A 828 10.05 -3.10 29.91
N GLN A 829 9.25 -2.87 30.96
CA GLN A 829 8.56 -1.59 31.09
C GLN A 829 9.56 -0.43 31.04
N TRP A 830 9.26 0.62 30.25
CA TRP A 830 10.16 1.78 30.09
C TRP A 830 10.54 2.46 31.41
N ARG A 831 9.79 2.27 32.51
CA ARG A 831 10.22 2.78 33.83
C ARG A 831 11.41 1.99 34.36
N THR A 832 11.35 0.66 34.29
CA THR A 832 12.30 -0.31 34.86
C THR A 832 13.63 -0.42 34.10
N ILE A 833 13.62 -0.33 32.76
CA ILE A 833 14.84 -0.53 31.93
C ILE A 833 15.98 0.43 32.34
N PRO A 834 17.26 -0.04 32.45
CA PRO A 834 18.42 0.83 32.69
C PRO A 834 18.63 1.95 31.66
N THR A 835 19.17 3.09 32.10
CA THR A 835 19.39 4.28 31.24
C THR A 835 20.28 3.99 30.03
N VAL A 836 21.25 3.09 30.14
CA VAL A 836 22.12 2.68 29.02
C VAL A 836 21.30 2.03 27.90
N LEU A 837 20.44 1.05 28.21
CA LEU A 837 19.61 0.39 27.20
C LEU A 837 18.58 1.34 26.57
N LYS A 838 18.07 2.31 27.34
CA LYS A 838 17.23 3.40 26.80
C LYS A 838 17.99 4.27 25.81
N ALA A 839 19.24 4.62 26.10
CA ALA A 839 20.09 5.40 25.21
C ALA A 839 20.45 4.61 23.93
N VAL A 840 20.76 3.31 24.05
CA VAL A 840 20.99 2.42 22.90
C VAL A 840 19.76 2.36 22.01
N LEU A 841 18.57 2.04 22.54
CA LEU A 841 17.34 1.97 21.74
C LEU A 841 17.00 3.29 21.03
N LEU A 842 17.16 4.44 21.72
CA LEU A 842 16.93 5.76 21.13
C LEU A 842 17.97 6.09 20.05
N CYS A 843 19.23 5.69 20.24
CA CYS A 843 20.29 5.84 19.26
C CYS A 843 20.00 4.97 18.02
N SER A 844 19.68 3.68 18.20
CA SER A 844 19.33 2.76 17.11
C SER A 844 18.14 3.25 16.29
N VAL A 845 17.06 3.72 16.93
CA VAL A 845 15.91 4.31 16.22
C VAL A 845 16.31 5.60 15.49
N GLY A 846 17.10 6.47 16.12
CA GLY A 846 17.59 7.70 15.50
C GLY A 846 18.43 7.41 14.25
N SER A 847 19.44 6.55 14.36
CA SER A 847 20.33 6.16 13.26
C SER A 847 19.58 5.47 12.13
N ILE A 848 18.77 4.44 12.39
CA ILE A 848 18.09 3.72 11.30
C ILE A 848 17.05 4.60 10.59
N THR A 849 16.35 5.47 11.33
CA THR A 849 15.40 6.40 10.73
C THR A 849 16.14 7.45 9.89
N ALA A 850 17.27 7.98 10.38
CA ALA A 850 18.13 8.86 9.60
C ALA A 850 18.60 8.17 8.30
N SER A 851 19.10 6.93 8.35
CA SER A 851 19.50 6.16 7.17
C SER A 851 18.35 5.95 6.17
N CYS A 852 17.14 5.63 6.65
CA CYS A 852 15.98 5.48 5.77
C CYS A 852 15.62 6.79 5.03
N TYR A 853 15.66 7.94 5.72
CA TYR A 853 15.44 9.24 5.09
C TYR A 853 16.62 9.70 4.22
N LEU A 854 17.85 9.31 4.55
CA LEU A 854 19.04 9.61 3.74
C LEU A 854 18.90 8.93 2.36
N VAL A 855 18.66 7.62 2.36
CA VAL A 855 18.39 6.84 1.13
C VAL A 855 17.19 7.37 0.35
N ASN A 856 16.08 7.71 1.02
CA ASN A 856 14.84 8.06 0.33
C ASN A 856 14.77 9.51 -0.17
N LEU A 857 15.43 10.47 0.51
CA LEU A 857 15.40 11.90 0.13
C LEU A 857 16.66 12.34 -0.64
N PHE A 858 17.77 11.60 -0.53
CA PHE A 858 19.05 11.94 -1.14
C PHE A 858 19.60 10.75 -1.95
N SER A 859 18.72 9.94 -2.57
CA SER A 859 19.08 8.73 -3.33
C SER A 859 20.17 9.00 -4.38
N THR A 860 20.06 10.10 -5.12
CA THR A 860 21.05 10.56 -6.13
C THR A 860 22.39 10.98 -5.53
N SER A 861 22.44 11.33 -4.25
CA SER A 861 23.69 11.58 -3.50
C SER A 861 24.21 10.34 -2.76
N CYS A 862 23.46 9.23 -2.78
CA CYS A 862 23.85 7.94 -2.19
C CYS A 862 24.32 6.94 -3.24
N PHE A 863 23.72 6.97 -4.42
CA PHE A 863 23.89 5.99 -5.49
C PHE A 863 23.91 6.69 -6.85
N VAL A 864 24.80 6.25 -7.73
CA VAL A 864 24.77 6.61 -9.16
C VAL A 864 23.46 6.09 -9.77
N TYR A 865 22.94 6.78 -10.80
CA TYR A 865 21.83 6.25 -11.59
C TYR A 865 22.30 5.02 -12.37
N HIS A 866 21.47 3.97 -12.40
CA HIS A 866 21.71 2.74 -13.16
C HIS A 866 20.37 2.02 -13.36
N ASP A 867 20.01 1.75 -14.62
CA ASP A 867 18.80 1.02 -15.03
C ASP A 867 19.13 -0.37 -15.61
N LEU A 868 18.11 -1.16 -15.96
CA LEU A 868 18.31 -2.52 -16.49
C LEU A 868 19.01 -2.56 -17.87
N THR A 869 18.97 -1.48 -18.62
CA THR A 869 19.51 -1.37 -19.99
C THR A 869 20.95 -0.86 -20.04
N ASP A 870 21.52 -0.45 -18.92
CA ASP A 870 22.78 0.31 -18.87
C ASP A 870 23.99 -0.63 -18.81
N SER A 871 25.01 -0.40 -19.66
CA SER A 871 26.31 -1.08 -19.58
C SER A 871 27.03 -0.73 -18.27
N ILE A 872 27.69 -1.72 -17.68
CA ILE A 872 28.50 -1.53 -16.46
C ILE A 872 29.87 -0.92 -16.80
N GLU A 873 30.41 -1.18 -18.00
CA GLU A 873 31.65 -0.54 -18.43
C GLU A 873 31.48 0.97 -18.65
N GLU A 874 30.34 1.39 -19.20
CA GLU A 874 30.04 2.80 -19.48
C GLU A 874 29.61 3.56 -18.21
N ASN A 875 28.45 3.23 -17.63
CA ASN A 875 27.86 4.02 -16.53
C ASN A 875 28.60 3.85 -15.19
N LEU A 876 29.21 2.69 -14.93
CA LEU A 876 29.99 2.42 -13.70
C LEU A 876 31.51 2.42 -13.94
N LYS A 877 31.97 2.82 -15.14
CA LYS A 877 33.40 2.95 -15.52
C LYS A 877 34.20 1.67 -15.27
N GLY A 878 33.58 0.52 -15.51
CA GLY A 878 34.15 -0.82 -15.32
C GLY A 878 34.42 -1.20 -13.87
N ASN A 879 33.92 -0.44 -12.89
CA ASN A 879 34.14 -0.72 -11.47
C ASN A 879 32.87 -1.23 -10.79
N GLU A 880 32.69 -2.55 -10.76
CA GLU A 880 31.59 -3.23 -10.05
C GLU A 880 31.47 -2.79 -8.57
N SER A 881 32.56 -2.36 -7.92
CA SER A 881 32.57 -1.88 -6.53
C SER A 881 32.16 -0.41 -6.36
N ALA A 882 31.87 0.31 -7.44
CA ALA A 882 31.49 1.74 -7.38
C ALA A 882 30.19 2.00 -6.59
N LEU A 883 29.30 0.99 -6.45
CA LEU A 883 28.12 1.07 -5.58
C LEU A 883 28.44 1.17 -4.09
N GLU A 884 29.64 0.79 -3.64
CA GLU A 884 30.08 0.99 -2.25
C GLU A 884 30.85 2.31 -2.05
N SER A 885 31.35 2.92 -3.14
CA SER A 885 32.07 4.20 -3.05
C SER A 885 31.12 5.38 -2.89
N PHE A 886 30.85 5.73 -1.63
CA PHE A 886 30.31 7.04 -1.25
C PHE A 886 31.16 8.15 -1.91
N GLN A 887 30.63 8.82 -2.95
CA GLN A 887 31.29 9.98 -3.53
C GLN A 887 31.17 11.17 -2.58
N ALA A 888 32.05 11.21 -1.57
CA ALA A 888 32.47 12.43 -0.90
C ALA A 888 33.40 13.24 -1.84
N GLY A 889 32.93 13.50 -3.07
CA GLY A 889 33.54 14.41 -4.02
C GLY A 889 33.11 15.85 -3.74
N GLU A 890 33.96 16.80 -4.09
CA GLU A 890 33.78 18.21 -3.73
C GLU A 890 32.70 18.89 -4.58
N ARG A 891 31.85 19.70 -3.93
CA ARG A 891 31.06 20.79 -4.51
C ARG A 891 31.66 22.13 -4.08
#